data_AF-A0A9D1DNP7-F1
#
_entry.id   AF-A0A9D1DNP7-F1
#
_cell.length_a   1.000
_cell.length_b   1.000
_cell.length_c   1.000
_cell.angle_alpha   90.00
_cell.angle_beta   90.00
_cell.angle_gamma   90.00
#
_symmetry.space_group_name_H-M   'P 1'
#
loop_
_entity.id
_entity.type
_entity.pdbx_description
1 polymer ?
#
loop_
_entity_poly.entity_id
_entity_poly.type
_entity_poly.pdbx_seq_one_letter_code
_entity_poly.pdbx_strand_id
1 'polypeptide(L)'
;ICNRFTADSKKDDNSKITCNITNGQIESNCWGVTLFGKGLDEDGSYDNEDLVLTMSDGTINIVDNNEGQGIATNASGGENAGFTINMRGGTVDGGTDGCGMYLPGPGITNISGDAHIIGELQGIRIAAGVLNIEGGTITNSSRRQNNSDLISGGSGGTAGAIVAGKASAGYVDDLIINIGNATIENTTGGDAIVVSDKNMADSDYEENKIEVTVSESTINGNVYTTSTIDGDDTNDGGNVSVKLEDVTVDGIIENKSKSPVTATGVTVTSVIASKDEEAGKVTIIESDITKAPDENSNIIIVNSTVDGKPTTTENVVAVNQNNGKTYEDLETALGEADDGDTIIISKDLEMKATDQYIVGEGVTLTAADDVTITIDGAEGNGVRGNFILKDDATLDGLNITLGENTAEHDIVSIEDNGATVKNCTFTGSYDGGEEVSRAIVMNAGMSGFTISDNTFNNLRQPAYVEGEGTISGNTTNNTSGWVVCADHKATFEDNKFGDNKVDIAIIANNNTTNEYADGITQLSKENDGASIQNEMLNVKADDGKLIVNPDDGNYTLDAAIDYAKEHNETIVLNGDFEDITVDEAVKIDANGYKITGDVSLANGSSIENADLSEVGEITVESGSADLSGNYWGEDGPKEIDGATIGTYYEDLTALEERDPTYVGDQLDTAKELLEKAKFEAISSKEANTKEAVDELVREKLDEILKGFEGEYTIVDSGFTAAVDGDAKNPDGTEGEYTFSVVLTYVGDSAKVENLTITITAAEYVPEDPDVPDPDPEEPGDNDDDNSSSSGGSSGGGSFIGHPDGWVPGGIIILDGSEQIQPTGSLLLDTKTYTMAPGVVYDILATLEGASENELRVYSSQPGVASVEAIGGGKYRVTGLADGQTYIMFEVWRDGVMLNHASVKVTIADGVTAYGESNREASIF
;
A
#
# COMPACT_ATOMS: atom_id res chain seq x y z
N ILE A 1 45.53 -33.24 -8.54
CA ILE A 1 45.50 -33.54 -10.01
C ILE A 1 44.40 -32.66 -10.57
N CYS A 2 44.65 -31.84 -11.58
CA CYS A 2 43.57 -31.03 -12.18
C CYS A 2 42.74 -31.93 -13.09
N ASN A 3 41.43 -32.02 -12.84
CA ASN A 3 40.54 -32.77 -13.72
C ASN A 3 40.08 -31.84 -14.85
N ARG A 4 40.72 -31.96 -16.03
CA ARG A 4 40.44 -31.11 -17.19
C ARG A 4 39.60 -31.84 -18.23
N PHE A 5 38.51 -31.21 -18.63
CA PHE A 5 37.67 -31.62 -19.75
C PHE A 5 37.75 -30.55 -20.85
N THR A 6 38.04 -30.98 -22.08
CA THR A 6 38.28 -30.07 -23.21
C THR A 6 37.60 -30.61 -24.46
N ALA A 7 36.67 -29.83 -25.03
CA ALA A 7 36.15 -30.06 -26.37
C ALA A 7 37.20 -29.58 -27.40
N ASP A 8 37.61 -30.44 -28.32
CA ASP A 8 38.72 -30.15 -29.25
C ASP A 8 38.18 -29.72 -30.62
N SER A 9 38.43 -28.47 -31.00
CA SER A 9 38.10 -27.92 -32.32
C SER A 9 38.94 -28.51 -33.46
N LYS A 10 40.01 -29.28 -33.18
CA LYS A 10 40.95 -29.81 -34.20
C LYS A 10 40.64 -31.22 -34.69
N LYS A 11 39.52 -31.81 -34.28
CA LYS A 11 39.02 -33.07 -34.83
C LYS A 11 37.66 -32.83 -35.47
N ASP A 12 37.51 -33.21 -36.73
CA ASP A 12 36.26 -33.17 -37.53
C ASP A 12 35.13 -34.08 -36.99
N ASP A 13 35.16 -34.45 -35.70
CA ASP A 13 34.15 -35.30 -35.08
C ASP A 13 33.27 -34.42 -34.17
N ASN A 14 31.98 -34.32 -34.48
CA ASN A 14 30.93 -33.68 -33.65
C ASN A 14 30.72 -34.38 -32.28
N SER A 15 31.78 -34.78 -31.59
CA SER A 15 31.71 -35.54 -30.35
C SER A 15 31.54 -34.60 -29.15
N LYS A 16 30.31 -34.57 -28.61
CA LYS A 16 29.97 -33.90 -27.35
C LYS A 16 30.65 -34.60 -26.17
N ILE A 17 31.18 -33.83 -25.22
CA ILE A 17 31.80 -34.35 -24.01
C ILE A 17 30.83 -34.19 -22.85
N THR A 18 30.56 -35.28 -22.12
CA THR A 18 29.71 -35.25 -20.93
C THR A 18 30.46 -35.80 -19.73
N CYS A 19 30.44 -35.06 -18.62
CA CYS A 19 30.93 -35.49 -17.32
C CYS A 19 29.76 -35.53 -16.33
N ASN A 20 29.56 -36.66 -15.64
CA ASN A 20 28.51 -36.80 -14.62
C ASN A 20 29.14 -37.16 -13.28
N ILE A 21 28.96 -36.29 -12.28
CA ILE A 21 29.32 -36.52 -10.88
C ILE A 21 28.01 -36.78 -10.13
N THR A 22 27.80 -38.02 -9.70
CA THR A 22 26.55 -38.44 -9.03
C THR A 22 26.73 -38.76 -7.55
N ASN A 23 27.98 -38.82 -7.09
CA ASN A 23 28.47 -38.94 -5.71
C ASN A 23 30.02 -39.00 -5.79
N GLY A 24 30.70 -39.08 -4.65
CA GLY A 24 32.15 -39.25 -4.53
C GLY A 24 32.86 -37.96 -4.16
N GLN A 25 34.19 -38.02 -4.08
CA GLN A 25 35.01 -36.89 -3.67
C GLN A 25 36.14 -36.66 -4.68
N ILE A 26 36.29 -35.40 -5.10
CA ILE A 26 37.45 -34.89 -5.85
C ILE A 26 38.23 -33.97 -4.92
N GLU A 27 39.45 -34.36 -4.56
CA GLU A 27 40.38 -33.51 -3.84
C GLU A 27 41.48 -33.00 -4.79
N SER A 28 41.74 -31.70 -4.77
CA SER A 28 42.82 -31.09 -5.52
C SER A 28 43.54 -30.04 -4.68
N ASN A 29 44.76 -29.66 -5.07
CA ASN A 29 45.49 -28.64 -4.34
C ASN A 29 45.25 -27.26 -4.94
N CYS A 30 44.89 -27.14 -6.23
CA CYS A 30 44.74 -25.85 -6.92
C CYS A 30 43.41 -25.74 -7.67
N TRP A 31 43.22 -26.58 -8.70
CA TRP A 31 42.00 -26.60 -9.51
C TRP A 31 41.30 -27.95 -9.40
N GLY A 32 40.02 -27.95 -9.05
CA GLY A 32 39.22 -29.17 -8.89
C GLY A 32 38.82 -29.76 -10.24
N VAL A 33 37.84 -29.12 -10.89
CA VAL A 33 37.35 -29.45 -12.23
C VAL A 33 37.49 -28.24 -13.15
N THR A 34 38.01 -28.44 -14.35
CA THR A 34 38.20 -27.36 -15.34
C THR A 34 37.55 -27.71 -16.67
N LEU A 35 36.81 -26.76 -17.22
CA LEU A 35 36.04 -26.91 -18.47
C LEU A 35 36.59 -25.97 -19.54
N PHE A 36 36.86 -26.53 -20.71
CA PHE A 36 37.31 -25.81 -21.90
C PHE A 36 36.37 -26.21 -23.04
N GLY A 37 35.45 -25.32 -23.40
CA GLY A 37 34.56 -25.52 -24.53
C GLY A 37 35.32 -25.47 -25.87
N LYS A 38 34.59 -25.63 -26.97
CA LYS A 38 35.19 -25.67 -28.32
C LYS A 38 35.67 -24.30 -28.79
N GLY A 39 35.10 -23.23 -28.23
CA GLY A 39 35.35 -21.84 -28.58
C GLY A 39 34.31 -21.25 -29.53
N LEU A 40 34.40 -19.95 -29.76
CA LEU A 40 33.58 -19.22 -30.73
C LEU A 40 33.84 -19.68 -32.16
N ASP A 41 32.78 -19.78 -32.96
CA ASP A 41 32.83 -19.92 -34.41
C ASP A 41 33.13 -18.56 -35.11
N GLU A 42 33.36 -18.57 -36.43
CA GLU A 42 33.73 -17.36 -37.19
C GLU A 42 32.68 -16.24 -37.13
N ASP A 43 31.41 -16.58 -36.85
CA ASP A 43 30.30 -15.64 -36.70
C ASP A 43 30.05 -15.22 -35.25
N GLY A 44 30.89 -15.67 -34.30
CA GLY A 44 30.76 -15.38 -32.87
C GLY A 44 29.80 -16.30 -32.12
N SER A 45 29.15 -17.27 -32.79
CA SER A 45 28.29 -18.26 -32.12
C SER A 45 29.09 -19.38 -31.45
N TYR A 46 28.46 -20.13 -30.55
CA TYR A 46 29.06 -21.31 -29.90
C TYR A 46 27.95 -22.27 -29.41
N ASP A 47 28.27 -23.57 -29.26
CA ASP A 47 27.32 -24.59 -28.76
C ASP A 47 27.59 -24.93 -27.29
N ASN A 48 26.66 -24.60 -26.40
CA ASN A 48 26.75 -24.91 -24.98
C ASN A 48 26.69 -26.42 -24.66
N GLU A 49 26.32 -27.25 -25.64
CA GLU A 49 26.28 -28.70 -25.51
C GLU A 49 27.58 -29.40 -25.93
N ASP A 50 28.60 -28.66 -26.39
CA ASP A 50 29.90 -29.24 -26.75
C ASP A 50 30.60 -29.87 -25.54
N LEU A 51 30.39 -29.29 -24.35
CA LEU A 51 30.90 -29.79 -23.09
C LEU A 51 29.87 -29.61 -21.97
N VAL A 52 29.34 -30.71 -21.43
CA VAL A 52 28.34 -30.70 -20.36
C VAL A 52 28.90 -31.35 -19.10
N LEU A 53 28.96 -30.62 -17.99
CA LEU A 53 29.18 -31.16 -16.65
C LEU A 53 27.85 -31.20 -15.91
N THR A 54 27.46 -32.36 -15.38
CA THR A 54 26.32 -32.48 -14.46
C THR A 54 26.79 -33.03 -13.12
N MET A 55 26.57 -32.28 -12.05
CA MET A 55 26.80 -32.69 -10.68
C MET A 55 25.45 -32.82 -9.97
N SER A 56 25.08 -34.03 -9.58
CA SER A 56 23.83 -34.30 -8.85
C SER A 56 24.05 -34.46 -7.35
N ASP A 57 25.26 -34.85 -6.94
CA ASP A 57 25.71 -35.04 -5.55
C ASP A 57 27.24 -35.25 -5.56
N GLY A 58 27.88 -35.32 -4.38
CA GLY A 58 29.31 -35.50 -4.18
C GLY A 58 30.02 -34.22 -3.73
N THR A 59 31.35 -34.26 -3.65
CA THR A 59 32.16 -33.14 -3.15
C THR A 59 33.36 -32.87 -4.04
N ILE A 60 33.57 -31.61 -4.40
CA ILE A 60 34.83 -31.09 -4.95
C ILE A 60 35.45 -30.21 -3.86
N ASN A 61 36.67 -30.54 -3.41
CA ASN A 61 37.34 -29.85 -2.31
C ASN A 61 38.78 -29.47 -2.69
N ILE A 62 39.16 -28.21 -2.42
CA ILE A 62 40.53 -27.73 -2.59
C ILE A 62 41.23 -27.65 -1.23
N VAL A 63 42.33 -28.39 -1.05
CA VAL A 63 42.90 -28.67 0.28
C VAL A 63 44.18 -27.90 0.63
N ASP A 64 44.89 -27.28 -0.33
CA ASP A 64 46.25 -26.78 -0.08
C ASP A 64 46.72 -25.71 -1.12
N ASN A 65 46.08 -24.52 -1.17
CA ASN A 65 46.62 -23.30 -1.80
C ASN A 65 45.81 -22.04 -1.44
N ASN A 66 46.48 -20.88 -1.39
CA ASN A 66 45.83 -19.58 -1.55
C ASN A 66 45.32 -19.46 -3.00
N GLU A 67 44.09 -18.99 -3.21
CA GLU A 67 43.45 -18.78 -4.53
C GLU A 67 43.03 -20.07 -5.27
N GLY A 68 42.62 -21.11 -4.52
CA GLY A 68 42.05 -22.34 -5.08
C GLY A 68 40.77 -22.11 -5.90
N GLN A 69 40.48 -23.01 -6.86
CA GLN A 69 39.26 -22.95 -7.68
C GLN A 69 38.60 -24.33 -7.75
N GLY A 70 37.38 -24.46 -7.22
CA GLY A 70 36.62 -25.71 -7.22
C GLY A 70 36.24 -26.14 -8.63
N ILE A 71 35.36 -25.38 -9.29
CA ILE A 71 35.06 -25.51 -10.72
C ILE A 71 35.58 -24.26 -11.43
N ALA A 72 36.31 -24.41 -12.52
CA ALA A 72 36.80 -23.27 -13.31
C ALA A 72 36.58 -23.41 -14.81
N THR A 73 36.30 -22.29 -15.47
CA THR A 73 36.32 -22.17 -16.95
C THR A 73 37.41 -21.18 -17.38
N ASN A 74 37.49 -20.87 -18.67
CA ASN A 74 38.53 -20.00 -19.20
C ASN A 74 37.96 -19.03 -20.24
N ALA A 75 38.21 -17.73 -20.06
CA ALA A 75 37.84 -16.70 -21.02
C ALA A 75 38.62 -16.84 -22.34
N SER A 76 39.95 -16.66 -22.30
CA SER A 76 40.85 -16.62 -23.47
C SER A 76 40.24 -15.92 -24.71
N GLY A 77 39.54 -14.80 -24.53
CA GLY A 77 38.92 -14.09 -25.67
C GLY A 77 37.84 -14.90 -26.41
N GLY A 78 37.21 -15.85 -25.74
CA GLY A 78 36.21 -16.76 -26.33
C GLY A 78 36.77 -18.06 -26.88
N GLU A 79 38.09 -18.30 -26.86
CA GLU A 79 38.70 -19.53 -27.39
C GLU A 79 38.19 -20.82 -26.72
N ASN A 80 37.62 -20.72 -25.51
CA ASN A 80 37.11 -21.86 -24.74
C ASN A 80 35.62 -21.72 -24.37
N ALA A 81 34.87 -20.89 -25.11
CA ALA A 81 33.42 -20.76 -24.99
C ALA A 81 32.68 -22.07 -25.34
N GLY A 82 31.42 -22.20 -24.91
CA GLY A 82 30.56 -23.34 -25.25
C GLY A 82 30.67 -24.49 -24.27
N PHE A 83 30.01 -24.33 -23.12
CA PHE A 83 29.87 -25.37 -22.11
C PHE A 83 28.58 -25.18 -21.31
N THR A 84 28.10 -26.26 -20.69
CA THR A 84 27.01 -26.24 -19.73
C THR A 84 27.43 -26.90 -18.43
N ILE A 85 27.21 -26.24 -17.30
CA ILE A 85 27.37 -26.78 -15.95
C ILE A 85 25.99 -26.90 -15.33
N ASN A 86 25.59 -28.09 -14.89
CA ASN A 86 24.34 -28.33 -14.19
C ASN A 86 24.65 -28.88 -12.79
N MET A 87 24.51 -28.06 -11.76
CA MET A 87 24.62 -28.47 -10.37
C MET A 87 23.22 -28.60 -9.76
N ARG A 88 22.84 -29.82 -9.37
CA ARG A 88 21.53 -30.15 -8.78
C ARG A 88 21.61 -30.51 -7.29
N GLY A 89 22.84 -30.53 -6.76
CA GLY A 89 23.17 -30.97 -5.40
C GLY A 89 24.67 -31.19 -5.23
N GLY A 90 25.08 -31.49 -4.00
CA GLY A 90 26.48 -31.71 -3.62
C GLY A 90 27.22 -30.42 -3.27
N THR A 91 28.53 -30.52 -3.03
CA THR A 91 29.35 -29.41 -2.51
C THR A 91 30.56 -29.11 -3.39
N VAL A 92 30.78 -27.84 -3.67
CA VAL A 92 32.02 -27.32 -4.27
C VAL A 92 32.66 -26.35 -3.30
N ASP A 93 33.83 -26.72 -2.77
CA ASP A 93 34.60 -25.92 -1.82
C ASP A 93 35.94 -25.49 -2.46
N GLY A 94 36.10 -24.18 -2.64
CA GLY A 94 37.27 -23.53 -3.20
C GLY A 94 38.50 -23.50 -2.28
N GLY A 95 38.33 -23.87 -1.01
CA GLY A 95 39.40 -23.85 -0.02
C GLY A 95 39.82 -22.44 0.41
N THR A 96 41.01 -22.36 1.03
CA THR A 96 41.52 -21.12 1.65
C THR A 96 41.84 -20.03 0.63
N ASP A 97 41.40 -18.79 0.91
CA ASP A 97 41.43 -17.64 -0.03
C ASP A 97 40.84 -17.98 -1.42
N GLY A 98 40.03 -19.05 -1.50
CA GLY A 98 39.64 -19.68 -2.75
C GLY A 98 38.31 -19.21 -3.29
N CYS A 99 38.02 -19.71 -4.49
CA CYS A 99 36.80 -19.50 -5.23
C CYS A 99 36.07 -20.83 -5.45
N GLY A 100 34.82 -20.93 -5.02
CA GLY A 100 34.02 -22.14 -5.27
C GLY A 100 33.88 -22.40 -6.77
N MET A 101 33.41 -21.41 -7.53
CA MET A 101 33.36 -21.45 -8.99
C MET A 101 33.92 -20.20 -9.65
N TYR A 102 34.93 -20.36 -10.51
CA TYR A 102 35.48 -19.29 -11.34
C TYR A 102 35.05 -19.46 -12.80
N LEU A 103 34.14 -18.61 -13.26
CA LEU A 103 33.42 -18.74 -14.52
C LEU A 103 33.70 -17.56 -15.47
N PRO A 104 34.93 -17.40 -15.98
CA PRO A 104 35.28 -16.28 -16.85
C PRO A 104 34.88 -16.45 -18.32
N GLY A 105 34.63 -17.68 -18.80
CA GLY A 105 34.31 -17.95 -20.20
C GLY A 105 32.81 -17.99 -20.51
N PRO A 106 32.38 -17.69 -21.75
CA PRO A 106 30.97 -17.79 -22.15
C PRO A 106 30.45 -19.23 -22.10
N GLY A 107 29.32 -19.42 -21.43
CA GLY A 107 28.65 -20.71 -21.26
C GLY A 107 27.40 -20.58 -20.40
N ILE A 108 26.77 -21.70 -20.08
CA ILE A 108 25.59 -21.74 -19.20
C ILE A 108 25.93 -22.49 -17.91
N THR A 109 25.62 -21.88 -16.76
CA THR A 109 25.70 -22.54 -15.45
C THR A 109 24.33 -22.52 -14.80
N ASN A 110 23.78 -23.69 -14.50
CA ASN A 110 22.51 -23.87 -13.81
C ASN A 110 22.78 -24.50 -12.44
N ILE A 111 22.32 -23.85 -11.37
CA ILE A 111 22.39 -24.30 -9.99
C ILE A 111 20.96 -24.47 -9.49
N SER A 112 20.68 -25.58 -8.81
CA SER A 112 19.34 -25.92 -8.31
C SER A 112 19.44 -26.96 -7.20
N GLY A 113 18.33 -27.17 -6.49
CA GLY A 113 18.26 -28.17 -5.43
C GLY A 113 19.14 -27.81 -4.23
N ASP A 114 19.70 -28.81 -3.55
CA ASP A 114 20.52 -28.62 -2.34
C ASP A 114 22.02 -28.52 -2.68
N ALA A 115 22.34 -27.66 -3.63
CA ALA A 115 23.71 -27.41 -4.07
C ALA A 115 24.41 -26.43 -3.11
N HIS A 116 25.64 -26.73 -2.69
CA HIS A 116 26.44 -25.85 -1.84
C HIS A 116 27.72 -25.42 -2.55
N ILE A 117 27.88 -24.11 -2.72
CA ILE A 117 29.07 -23.52 -3.35
C ILE A 117 29.73 -22.64 -2.30
N ILE A 118 30.97 -22.99 -1.94
CA ILE A 118 31.70 -22.40 -0.83
C ILE A 118 33.03 -21.90 -1.36
N GLY A 119 33.38 -20.66 -1.05
CA GLY A 119 34.75 -20.19 -1.18
C GLY A 119 35.07 -19.17 -0.10
N GLU A 120 36.26 -19.20 0.47
CA GLU A 120 36.60 -18.25 1.53
C GLU A 120 36.54 -16.81 1.02
N LEU A 121 37.12 -16.54 -0.17
CA LEU A 121 37.08 -15.23 -0.78
C LEU A 121 35.81 -15.02 -1.62
N GLN A 122 35.56 -15.94 -2.56
CA GLN A 122 34.48 -15.85 -3.53
C GLN A 122 33.67 -17.15 -3.61
N GLY A 123 32.34 -17.11 -3.45
CA GLY A 123 31.53 -18.30 -3.72
C GLY A 123 31.56 -18.62 -5.21
N ILE A 124 31.08 -17.67 -6.02
CA ILE A 124 31.10 -17.69 -7.48
C ILE A 124 31.68 -16.36 -7.97
N ARG A 125 32.66 -16.44 -8.88
CA ARG A 125 33.19 -15.31 -9.63
C ARG A 125 32.90 -15.52 -11.11
N ILE A 126 32.14 -14.61 -11.73
CA ILE A 126 31.69 -14.76 -13.12
C ILE A 126 31.92 -13.48 -13.92
N ALA A 127 32.26 -13.63 -15.20
CA ALA A 127 32.55 -12.50 -16.09
C ALA A 127 31.87 -12.56 -17.47
N ALA A 128 31.34 -13.71 -17.87
CA ALA A 128 30.63 -13.91 -19.13
C ALA A 128 29.72 -15.15 -19.07
N GLY A 129 28.71 -15.19 -19.93
CA GLY A 129 27.74 -16.27 -20.01
C GLY A 129 26.52 -16.07 -19.11
N VAL A 130 25.74 -17.14 -18.94
CA VAL A 130 24.49 -17.15 -18.19
C VAL A 130 24.66 -17.99 -16.92
N LEU A 131 24.29 -17.42 -15.78
CA LEU A 131 24.19 -18.09 -14.49
C LEU A 131 22.74 -18.08 -14.03
N ASN A 132 22.13 -19.25 -13.93
CA ASN A 132 20.80 -19.44 -13.36
C ASN A 132 20.93 -20.18 -12.03
N ILE A 133 20.32 -19.65 -10.98
CA ILE A 133 20.27 -20.26 -9.66
C ILE A 133 18.80 -20.37 -9.26
N GLU A 134 18.30 -21.58 -9.06
CA GLU A 134 16.92 -21.90 -8.67
C GLU A 134 16.94 -22.76 -7.40
N GLY A 135 17.64 -22.27 -6.38
CA GLY A 135 17.94 -22.99 -5.15
C GLY A 135 19.42 -23.27 -4.88
N GLY A 136 19.70 -23.67 -3.64
CA GLY A 136 21.04 -23.93 -3.13
C GLY A 136 21.56 -22.81 -2.23
N THR A 137 22.76 -23.01 -1.69
CA THR A 137 23.46 -22.04 -0.83
C THR A 137 24.80 -21.68 -1.44
N ILE A 138 25.01 -20.39 -1.67
CA ILE A 138 26.27 -19.84 -2.17
C ILE A 138 26.86 -19.00 -1.05
N THR A 139 28.07 -19.35 -0.61
CA THR A 139 28.65 -18.79 0.59
C THR A 139 30.06 -18.27 0.37
N ASN A 140 30.36 -17.13 1.00
CA ASN A 140 31.74 -16.75 1.29
C ASN A 140 31.96 -16.36 2.77
N SER A 141 33.24 -16.31 3.18
CA SER A 141 33.63 -16.04 4.57
C SER A 141 34.67 -14.94 4.73
N SER A 142 34.91 -14.15 3.68
CA SER A 142 35.79 -12.99 3.71
C SER A 142 35.00 -11.69 3.58
N ARG A 143 35.47 -10.65 4.26
CA ARG A 143 35.02 -9.27 4.02
C ARG A 143 35.84 -8.65 2.89
N ARG A 144 35.18 -7.77 2.13
CA ARG A 144 35.84 -6.84 1.19
C ARG A 144 37.01 -6.15 1.90
N GLN A 145 38.18 -6.15 1.26
CA GLN A 145 39.36 -5.45 1.78
C GLN A 145 39.34 -4.00 1.24
N ASN A 146 40.06 -3.09 1.90
CA ASN A 146 40.22 -1.74 1.35
C ASN A 146 40.96 -1.83 0.02
N ASN A 147 40.47 -1.16 -1.03
CA ASN A 147 41.13 -1.11 -2.34
C ASN A 147 41.35 -2.51 -2.95
N SER A 148 40.34 -3.39 -2.85
CA SER A 148 40.34 -4.69 -3.51
C SER A 148 39.42 -4.67 -4.71
N ASP A 149 39.95 -4.37 -5.89
CA ASP A 149 39.20 -4.39 -7.15
C ASP A 149 39.14 -5.79 -7.79
N LEU A 150 38.37 -5.94 -8.86
CA LEU A 150 38.38 -7.11 -9.72
C LEU A 150 39.75 -7.29 -10.40
N ILE A 151 40.30 -8.49 -10.33
CA ILE A 151 41.58 -8.82 -10.97
C ILE A 151 41.37 -9.55 -12.30
N SER A 152 42.28 -9.31 -13.26
CA SER A 152 42.29 -10.02 -14.53
C SER A 152 43.02 -11.36 -14.41
N GLY A 153 42.49 -12.41 -15.05
CA GLY A 153 43.19 -13.69 -15.22
C GLY A 153 43.18 -14.63 -14.00
N GLY A 154 42.35 -14.39 -12.98
CA GLY A 154 42.24 -15.25 -11.81
C GLY A 154 41.02 -14.96 -10.93
N SER A 155 40.78 -15.84 -9.95
CA SER A 155 39.76 -15.66 -8.91
C SER A 155 40.41 -15.09 -7.65
N GLY A 156 40.40 -13.77 -7.55
CA GLY A 156 40.94 -12.99 -6.45
C GLY A 156 40.30 -11.61 -6.45
N GLY A 157 40.85 -10.68 -5.67
CA GLY A 157 40.31 -9.31 -5.60
C GLY A 157 39.21 -9.18 -4.55
N THR A 158 38.12 -8.48 -4.88
CA THR A 158 37.01 -8.26 -3.95
C THR A 158 36.35 -9.57 -3.49
N ALA A 159 35.84 -9.58 -2.26
CA ALA A 159 35.19 -10.73 -1.65
C ALA A 159 33.67 -10.67 -1.85
N GLY A 160 33.04 -11.82 -2.05
CA GLY A 160 31.58 -11.93 -2.09
C GLY A 160 31.11 -13.34 -2.42
N ALA A 161 29.91 -13.72 -1.96
CA ALA A 161 29.33 -15.01 -2.34
C ALA A 161 29.10 -15.08 -3.85
N ILE A 162 28.64 -13.99 -4.47
CA ILE A 162 28.62 -13.82 -5.92
C ILE A 162 29.39 -12.55 -6.28
N VAL A 163 30.34 -12.65 -7.20
CA VAL A 163 31.11 -11.51 -7.71
C VAL A 163 31.04 -11.48 -9.24
N ALA A 164 30.40 -10.46 -9.78
CA ALA A 164 30.15 -10.26 -11.21
C ALA A 164 30.93 -9.06 -11.76
N GLY A 165 31.43 -9.14 -13.00
CA GLY A 165 32.04 -8.00 -13.69
C GLY A 165 33.26 -8.35 -14.53
N LYS A 166 33.59 -7.48 -15.50
CA LYS A 166 34.67 -7.71 -16.48
C LYS A 166 35.93 -6.92 -16.12
N ALA A 167 36.92 -7.63 -15.56
CA ALA A 167 38.12 -6.97 -15.01
C ALA A 167 39.05 -6.32 -16.05
N SER A 168 38.98 -6.76 -17.32
CA SER A 168 39.78 -6.27 -18.44
C SER A 168 39.18 -6.75 -19.76
N ALA A 169 39.66 -6.26 -20.91
CA ALA A 169 39.37 -6.87 -22.21
C ALA A 169 39.59 -8.40 -22.22
N GLY A 170 38.80 -9.11 -23.04
CA GLY A 170 38.91 -10.56 -23.25
C GLY A 170 37.83 -11.43 -22.60
N TYR A 171 36.99 -10.87 -21.72
CA TYR A 171 35.74 -11.50 -21.27
C TYR A 171 34.60 -11.19 -22.26
N VAL A 172 34.58 -11.90 -23.38
CA VAL A 172 33.61 -11.69 -24.47
C VAL A 172 32.19 -12.14 -24.07
N ASP A 173 31.18 -11.64 -24.78
CA ASP A 173 29.75 -11.97 -24.59
C ASP A 173 29.09 -11.38 -23.34
N ASP A 174 27.76 -11.40 -23.29
CA ASP A 174 26.95 -10.88 -22.18
C ASP A 174 27.19 -11.65 -20.88
N LEU A 175 26.90 -11.00 -19.77
CA LEU A 175 26.82 -11.63 -18.45
C LEU A 175 25.40 -11.48 -17.92
N ILE A 176 24.68 -12.60 -17.82
CA ILE A 176 23.30 -12.62 -17.32
C ILE A 176 23.27 -13.51 -16.09
N ILE A 177 22.77 -12.99 -14.97
CA ILE A 177 22.65 -13.71 -13.71
C ILE A 177 21.20 -13.64 -13.24
N ASN A 178 20.56 -14.80 -13.12
CA ASN A 178 19.21 -14.95 -12.60
C ASN A 178 19.27 -15.78 -11.32
N ILE A 179 18.76 -15.25 -10.21
CA ILE A 179 18.75 -15.91 -8.91
C ILE A 179 17.33 -15.95 -8.37
N GLY A 180 16.77 -17.14 -8.27
CA GLY A 180 15.48 -17.45 -7.67
C GLY A 180 15.64 -18.46 -6.52
N ASN A 181 14.82 -18.32 -5.48
CA ASN A 181 14.65 -19.33 -4.43
C ASN A 181 15.96 -19.82 -3.75
N ALA A 182 16.99 -18.98 -3.66
CA ALA A 182 18.32 -19.35 -3.17
C ALA A 182 18.73 -18.60 -1.90
N THR A 183 19.77 -19.11 -1.22
CA THR A 183 20.43 -18.40 -0.11
C THR A 183 21.82 -17.94 -0.55
N ILE A 184 22.04 -16.63 -0.56
CA ILE A 184 23.32 -16.00 -0.87
C ILE A 184 23.89 -15.41 0.42
N GLU A 185 25.04 -15.88 0.87
CA GLU A 185 25.51 -15.60 2.22
C GLU A 185 26.98 -15.17 2.28
N ASN A 186 27.22 -14.03 2.90
CA ASN A 186 28.51 -13.71 3.49
C ASN A 186 28.44 -13.98 5.00
N THR A 187 29.11 -15.05 5.44
CA THR A 187 29.09 -15.52 6.85
C THR A 187 29.69 -14.54 7.85
N THR A 188 30.34 -13.48 7.39
CA THR A 188 30.89 -12.42 8.24
C THR A 188 30.02 -11.17 8.27
N GLY A 189 28.88 -11.15 7.57
CA GLY A 189 28.06 -9.95 7.35
C GLY A 189 28.72 -8.92 6.43
N GLY A 190 29.63 -9.37 5.56
CA GLY A 190 30.21 -8.54 4.49
C GLY A 190 29.34 -8.54 3.23
N ASP A 191 29.96 -8.28 2.08
CA ASP A 191 29.24 -8.26 0.80
C ASP A 191 28.90 -9.69 0.37
N ALA A 192 27.62 -9.94 0.15
CA ALA A 192 27.11 -11.22 -0.34
C ALA A 192 27.07 -11.21 -1.89
N ILE A 193 26.59 -10.10 -2.48
CA ILE A 193 26.60 -9.90 -3.93
C ILE A 193 27.47 -8.68 -4.24
N VAL A 194 28.39 -8.83 -5.17
CA VAL A 194 29.22 -7.75 -5.71
C VAL A 194 29.05 -7.71 -7.22
N VAL A 195 28.65 -6.56 -7.76
CA VAL A 195 28.54 -6.34 -9.21
C VAL A 195 29.43 -5.17 -9.60
N SER A 196 30.15 -5.30 -10.71
CA SER A 196 31.02 -4.23 -11.16
C SER A 196 30.79 -3.89 -12.63
N ASP A 197 30.61 -2.60 -12.87
CA ASP A 197 30.53 -1.96 -14.19
C ASP A 197 31.90 -1.50 -14.70
N LYS A 198 32.97 -2.00 -14.08
CA LYS A 198 34.34 -1.75 -14.51
C LYS A 198 34.53 -2.06 -15.99
N ASN A 199 35.11 -1.13 -16.73
CA ASN A 199 35.39 -1.22 -18.17
C ASN A 199 34.14 -1.34 -19.08
N MET A 200 32.91 -1.41 -18.56
CA MET A 200 31.73 -1.72 -19.38
C MET A 200 31.31 -0.59 -20.33
N ALA A 201 31.87 0.62 -20.20
CA ALA A 201 31.73 1.70 -21.18
C ALA A 201 32.86 1.71 -22.24
N ASP A 202 33.78 0.74 -22.20
CA ASP A 202 34.79 0.59 -23.25
C ASP A 202 34.15 0.14 -24.57
N SER A 203 34.72 0.57 -25.70
CA SER A 203 34.30 0.13 -27.04
C SER A 203 34.34 -1.40 -27.24
N ASP A 204 35.18 -2.11 -26.48
CA ASP A 204 35.21 -3.57 -26.50
C ASP A 204 33.91 -4.21 -25.97
N TYR A 205 33.07 -3.43 -25.27
CA TYR A 205 31.83 -3.88 -24.61
C TYR A 205 30.59 -3.07 -25.00
N GLU A 206 30.65 -2.25 -26.04
CA GLU A 206 29.54 -1.36 -26.43
C GLU A 206 28.22 -2.11 -26.72
N GLU A 207 28.32 -3.35 -27.21
CA GLU A 207 27.19 -4.24 -27.48
C GLU A 207 26.94 -5.26 -26.36
N ASN A 208 27.72 -5.24 -25.28
CA ASN A 208 27.60 -6.20 -24.18
C ASN A 208 26.84 -5.64 -23.00
N LYS A 209 26.16 -6.52 -22.27
CA LYS A 209 25.50 -6.17 -20.99
C LYS A 209 25.92 -7.04 -19.81
N ILE A 210 25.76 -6.47 -18.62
CA ILE A 210 25.74 -7.21 -17.35
C ILE A 210 24.35 -7.00 -16.72
N GLU A 211 23.59 -8.07 -16.59
CA GLU A 211 22.25 -8.03 -16.01
C GLU A 211 22.20 -9.00 -14.83
N VAL A 212 21.85 -8.50 -13.65
CA VAL A 212 21.71 -9.29 -12.43
C VAL A 212 20.31 -9.12 -11.89
N THR A 213 19.52 -10.18 -11.89
CA THR A 213 18.17 -10.22 -11.35
C THR A 213 18.13 -11.22 -10.19
N VAL A 214 17.65 -10.76 -9.04
CA VAL A 214 17.44 -11.59 -7.85
C VAL A 214 15.99 -11.49 -7.44
N SER A 215 15.31 -12.63 -7.37
CA SER A 215 13.92 -12.74 -6.95
C SER A 215 13.72 -13.83 -5.90
N GLU A 216 12.72 -13.68 -5.03
CA GLU A 216 12.26 -14.70 -4.08
C GLU A 216 13.39 -15.38 -3.28
N SER A 217 14.44 -14.64 -2.93
CA SER A 217 15.68 -15.18 -2.36
C SER A 217 16.04 -14.50 -1.04
N THR A 218 16.92 -15.14 -0.26
CA THR A 218 17.47 -14.55 0.98
C THR A 218 18.93 -14.18 0.77
N ILE A 219 19.26 -12.92 1.01
CA ILE A 219 20.62 -12.39 0.98
C ILE A 219 21.04 -12.09 2.42
N ASN A 220 22.02 -12.84 2.92
CA ASN A 220 22.63 -12.60 4.23
C ASN A 220 23.97 -11.86 4.02
N GLY A 221 23.95 -10.54 4.15
CA GLY A 221 25.05 -9.65 3.80
C GLY A 221 24.63 -8.55 2.83
N ASN A 222 25.61 -7.79 2.32
CA ASN A 222 25.32 -6.61 1.50
C ASN A 222 25.19 -6.95 0.01
N VAL A 223 24.43 -6.12 -0.70
CA VAL A 223 24.48 -5.99 -2.15
C VAL A 223 25.33 -4.76 -2.46
N TYR A 224 26.45 -4.96 -3.15
CA TYR A 224 27.44 -3.91 -3.42
C TYR A 224 27.69 -3.77 -4.92
N THR A 225 27.61 -2.55 -5.45
CA THR A 225 27.94 -2.26 -6.85
C THR A 225 29.08 -1.24 -6.97
N THR A 226 29.98 -1.41 -7.95
CA THR A 226 31.23 -0.61 -8.02
C THR A 226 31.86 -0.50 -9.40
N SER A 227 32.38 0.69 -9.75
CA SER A 227 33.12 0.95 -11.00
C SER A 227 34.61 0.61 -10.94
N THR A 228 35.34 1.19 -9.99
CA THR A 228 36.74 0.88 -9.73
C THR A 228 37.03 1.20 -8.28
N ILE A 229 37.82 0.36 -7.61
CA ILE A 229 38.16 0.55 -6.20
C ILE A 229 39.57 1.17 -6.08
N ASP A 230 40.38 1.14 -7.16
CA ASP A 230 41.82 1.42 -7.11
C ASP A 230 42.29 2.68 -7.86
N GLY A 231 41.40 3.46 -8.47
CA GLY A 231 41.71 4.80 -9.00
C GLY A 231 42.52 4.83 -10.31
N ASP A 232 42.54 3.74 -11.06
CA ASP A 232 43.01 3.71 -12.45
C ASP A 232 42.00 4.37 -13.41
N ASP A 233 42.47 4.91 -14.54
CA ASP A 233 41.61 5.42 -15.62
C ASP A 233 40.89 4.23 -16.30
N THR A 234 39.68 3.91 -15.85
CA THR A 234 38.80 2.88 -16.40
C THR A 234 37.61 3.48 -17.15
N ASN A 235 37.05 2.72 -18.09
CA ASN A 235 35.86 3.13 -18.86
C ASN A 235 34.61 2.52 -18.23
N ASP A 236 34.11 3.14 -17.16
CA ASP A 236 33.06 2.54 -16.32
C ASP A 236 31.65 3.00 -16.70
N GLY A 237 30.65 2.24 -16.26
CA GLY A 237 29.24 2.42 -16.62
C GLY A 237 28.84 1.46 -17.74
N GLY A 238 28.25 1.97 -18.81
CA GLY A 238 27.75 1.12 -19.89
C GLY A 238 26.47 0.38 -19.52
N ASN A 239 26.19 -0.72 -20.21
CA ASN A 239 24.94 -1.47 -20.04
C ASN A 239 25.04 -2.47 -18.88
N VAL A 240 24.92 -1.96 -17.66
CA VAL A 240 24.89 -2.78 -16.44
C VAL A 240 23.67 -2.43 -15.59
N SER A 241 22.95 -3.43 -15.12
CA SER A 241 21.80 -3.28 -14.24
C SER A 241 21.76 -4.35 -13.15
N VAL A 242 21.28 -3.95 -11.97
CA VAL A 242 20.99 -4.86 -10.85
C VAL A 242 19.55 -4.65 -10.43
N LYS A 243 18.76 -5.72 -10.43
CA LYS A 243 17.35 -5.73 -10.05
C LYS A 243 17.12 -6.71 -8.90
N LEU A 244 16.45 -6.24 -7.85
CA LEU A 244 16.02 -7.04 -6.70
C LEU A 244 14.49 -7.00 -6.63
N GLU A 245 13.84 -8.16 -6.55
CA GLU A 245 12.37 -8.28 -6.58
C GLU A 245 11.90 -9.24 -5.47
N ASP A 246 11.12 -8.76 -4.50
CA ASP A 246 10.59 -9.61 -3.43
C ASP A 246 11.69 -10.36 -2.65
N VAL A 247 12.78 -9.66 -2.36
CA VAL A 247 13.99 -10.20 -1.70
C VAL A 247 14.13 -9.64 -0.28
N THR A 248 14.60 -10.48 0.64
CA THR A 248 15.10 -10.04 1.95
C THR A 248 16.62 -9.89 1.92
N VAL A 249 17.10 -8.70 2.25
CA VAL A 249 18.53 -8.36 2.40
C VAL A 249 18.82 -8.08 3.87
N ASP A 250 19.39 -9.07 4.57
CA ASP A 250 19.97 -8.90 5.91
C ASP A 250 21.35 -8.23 5.80
N GLY A 251 21.29 -6.97 5.40
CA GLY A 251 22.44 -6.14 5.08
C GLY A 251 22.00 -4.85 4.40
N ILE A 252 22.95 -4.16 3.79
CA ILE A 252 22.68 -2.91 3.06
C ILE A 252 22.76 -3.10 1.55
N ILE A 253 22.09 -2.20 0.82
CA ILE A 253 22.39 -1.95 -0.59
C ILE A 253 23.37 -0.77 -0.63
N GLU A 254 24.56 -0.97 -1.21
CA GLU A 254 25.59 0.06 -1.38
C GLU A 254 25.91 0.21 -2.87
N ASN A 255 25.54 1.35 -3.48
CA ASN A 255 25.86 1.64 -4.89
C ASN A 255 26.99 2.68 -5.01
N LYS A 256 28.13 2.24 -5.55
CA LYS A 256 29.28 3.09 -5.91
C LYS A 256 29.61 3.02 -7.41
N SER A 257 28.75 2.44 -8.23
CA SER A 257 28.91 2.36 -9.68
C SER A 257 28.27 3.53 -10.41
N LYS A 258 28.56 3.66 -11.72
CA LYS A 258 27.80 4.54 -12.63
C LYS A 258 26.50 3.90 -13.11
N SER A 259 26.29 2.63 -12.78
CA SER A 259 25.13 1.84 -13.15
C SER A 259 24.02 1.84 -12.09
N PRO A 260 22.75 1.84 -12.51
CA PRO A 260 21.60 1.89 -11.60
C PRO A 260 21.37 0.57 -10.86
N VAL A 261 20.76 0.68 -9.68
CA VAL A 261 20.24 -0.45 -8.90
C VAL A 261 18.76 -0.19 -8.65
N THR A 262 17.92 -1.17 -8.97
CA THR A 262 16.47 -1.11 -8.74
C THR A 262 16.08 -2.21 -7.75
N ALA A 263 15.30 -1.86 -6.73
CA ALA A 263 14.78 -2.81 -5.77
C ALA A 263 13.28 -2.57 -5.55
N THR A 264 12.47 -3.60 -5.78
CA THR A 264 11.02 -3.57 -5.67
C THR A 264 10.54 -4.65 -4.72
N GLY A 265 9.62 -4.33 -3.81
CA GLY A 265 9.10 -5.33 -2.85
C GLY A 265 10.14 -5.85 -1.86
N VAL A 266 11.24 -5.12 -1.61
CA VAL A 266 12.36 -5.64 -0.81
C VAL A 266 12.25 -5.27 0.67
N THR A 267 12.84 -6.10 1.54
CA THR A 267 13.17 -5.71 2.92
C THR A 267 14.68 -5.57 3.04
N VAL A 268 15.17 -4.42 3.50
CA VAL A 268 16.60 -4.11 3.58
C VAL A 268 16.95 -3.37 4.87
N THR A 269 18.19 -3.51 5.37
CA THR A 269 18.62 -2.78 6.56
C THR A 269 18.72 -1.28 6.32
N SER A 270 19.39 -0.87 5.24
CA SER A 270 19.60 0.55 4.87
C SER A 270 20.13 0.62 3.43
N VAL A 271 20.17 1.83 2.87
CA VAL A 271 20.65 2.10 1.52
C VAL A 271 21.71 3.19 1.56
N ILE A 272 22.80 2.98 0.81
CA ILE A 272 23.93 3.90 0.66
C ILE A 272 24.20 4.10 -0.83
N ALA A 273 24.38 5.34 -1.25
CA ALA A 273 24.72 5.65 -2.64
C ALA A 273 25.95 6.59 -2.72
N SER A 274 26.63 6.57 -3.87
CA SER A 274 27.64 7.58 -4.19
C SER A 274 27.00 8.97 -4.29
N LYS A 275 27.72 10.01 -3.88
CA LYS A 275 27.30 11.43 -4.02
C LYS A 275 27.75 12.06 -5.34
N ASP A 276 28.38 11.29 -6.21
CA ASP A 276 28.76 11.72 -7.55
C ASP A 276 27.49 11.85 -8.42
N GLU A 277 27.33 12.96 -9.13
CA GLU A 277 26.20 13.19 -10.04
C GLU A 277 26.24 12.26 -11.26
N GLU A 278 27.42 11.71 -11.60
CA GLU A 278 27.56 10.69 -12.65
C GLU A 278 27.32 9.26 -12.15
N ALA A 279 27.06 9.06 -10.85
CA ALA A 279 26.78 7.74 -10.31
C ALA A 279 25.38 7.25 -10.68
N GLY A 280 25.22 5.94 -10.74
CA GLY A 280 23.92 5.33 -10.94
C GLY A 280 23.03 5.55 -9.71
N LYS A 281 21.75 5.82 -9.95
CA LYS A 281 20.75 5.96 -8.89
C LYS A 281 20.44 4.60 -8.24
N VAL A 282 20.02 4.63 -6.98
CA VAL A 282 19.39 3.50 -6.32
C VAL A 282 17.90 3.82 -6.19
N THR A 283 17.07 3.09 -6.91
CA THR A 283 15.62 3.26 -6.91
C THR A 283 14.98 2.15 -6.08
N ILE A 284 14.32 2.52 -4.99
CA ILE A 284 13.63 1.62 -4.06
C ILE A 284 12.13 1.86 -4.16
N ILE A 285 11.36 0.81 -4.47
CA ILE A 285 9.91 0.91 -4.75
C ILE A 285 9.17 -0.11 -3.88
N GLU A 286 8.05 0.27 -3.27
CA GLU A 286 7.17 -0.67 -2.54
C GLU A 286 7.90 -1.55 -1.52
N SER A 287 8.85 -0.97 -0.78
CA SER A 287 9.82 -1.70 0.03
C SER A 287 9.82 -1.28 1.51
N ASP A 288 10.50 -2.06 2.35
CA ASP A 288 10.74 -1.75 3.77
C ASP A 288 12.24 -1.55 4.02
N ILE A 289 12.60 -0.32 4.37
CA ILE A 289 13.95 0.06 4.78
C ILE A 289 13.96 0.23 6.31
N THR A 290 14.48 -0.77 7.01
CA THR A 290 14.37 -0.84 8.48
C THR A 290 15.21 0.19 9.25
N LYS A 291 16.13 0.89 8.57
CA LYS A 291 16.90 2.02 9.12
C LYS A 291 17.08 3.09 8.06
N ALA A 292 17.13 4.35 8.50
CA ALA A 292 17.31 5.49 7.60
C ALA A 292 18.44 5.27 6.57
N PRO A 293 18.19 5.56 5.28
CA PRO A 293 19.21 5.57 4.24
C PRO A 293 20.16 6.78 4.44
N ASP A 294 21.23 6.85 3.64
CA ASP A 294 22.05 8.05 3.61
C ASP A 294 21.31 9.26 3.02
N GLU A 295 21.65 10.47 3.48
CA GLU A 295 21.13 11.70 2.88
C GLU A 295 21.84 11.93 1.54
N ASN A 296 21.19 11.49 0.46
CA ASN A 296 21.74 11.53 -0.89
C ASN A 296 20.65 11.62 -1.98
N SER A 297 20.82 12.54 -2.94
CA SER A 297 19.89 12.72 -4.06
C SER A 297 19.90 11.57 -5.07
N ASN A 298 20.88 10.67 -5.00
CA ASN A 298 20.95 9.47 -5.84
C ASN A 298 20.13 8.29 -5.26
N ILE A 299 19.56 8.44 -4.06
CA ILE A 299 18.59 7.48 -3.52
C ILE A 299 17.19 8.02 -3.82
N ILE A 300 16.42 7.22 -4.55
CA ILE A 300 15.03 7.48 -4.89
C ILE A 300 14.19 6.43 -4.20
N ILE A 301 13.20 6.86 -3.43
CA ILE A 301 12.29 5.98 -2.66
C ILE A 301 10.87 6.31 -3.09
N VAL A 302 10.08 5.28 -3.42
CA VAL A 302 8.69 5.45 -3.88
C VAL A 302 7.81 4.43 -3.17
N ASN A 303 6.68 4.88 -2.60
CA ASN A 303 5.67 4.03 -1.94
C ASN A 303 6.27 3.01 -0.96
N SER A 304 7.28 3.42 -0.21
CA SER A 304 8.04 2.53 0.67
C SER A 304 7.95 2.99 2.11
N THR A 305 8.40 2.16 3.04
CA THR A 305 8.56 2.54 4.44
C THR A 305 10.03 2.70 4.81
N VAL A 306 10.33 3.70 5.63
CA VAL A 306 11.65 3.93 6.23
C VAL A 306 11.46 4.00 7.73
N ASP A 307 12.04 3.04 8.45
CA ASP A 307 11.87 2.90 9.91
C ASP A 307 10.38 2.90 10.30
N GLY A 308 9.56 2.16 9.54
CA GLY A 308 8.11 2.05 9.71
C GLY A 308 7.28 3.25 9.23
N LYS A 309 7.91 4.30 8.69
CA LYS A 309 7.21 5.49 8.19
C LYS A 309 7.06 5.47 6.66
N PRO A 310 5.84 5.64 6.11
CA PRO A 310 5.64 5.86 4.67
C PRO A 310 6.50 7.01 4.16
N THR A 311 7.21 6.78 3.06
CA THR A 311 8.21 7.68 2.51
C THR A 311 8.24 7.56 0.98
N THR A 312 8.09 8.71 0.33
CA THR A 312 8.38 8.91 -1.10
C THR A 312 9.32 10.12 -1.24
N THR A 313 10.32 10.03 -2.11
CA THR A 313 11.26 11.12 -2.40
C THR A 313 10.74 11.98 -3.57
N GLU A 314 10.72 13.29 -3.39
CA GLU A 314 10.21 14.26 -4.38
C GLU A 314 11.29 14.85 -5.31
N ASN A 315 12.47 14.25 -5.36
CA ASN A 315 13.60 14.74 -6.17
C ASN A 315 13.52 14.34 -7.66
N VAL A 316 12.58 13.48 -8.05
CA VAL A 316 12.26 13.14 -9.46
C VAL A 316 10.78 13.41 -9.73
N VAL A 317 10.35 13.44 -10.99
CA VAL A 317 8.92 13.61 -11.35
C VAL A 317 8.25 12.25 -11.47
N ALA A 318 8.86 11.33 -12.22
CA ALA A 318 8.29 10.03 -12.48
C ALA A 318 9.34 8.91 -12.41
N VAL A 319 8.86 7.70 -12.13
CA VAL A 319 9.66 6.47 -12.10
C VAL A 319 8.94 5.39 -12.89
N ASN A 320 9.66 4.69 -13.76
CA ASN A 320 9.16 3.47 -14.38
C ASN A 320 9.38 2.31 -13.40
N GLN A 321 8.31 1.71 -12.90
CA GLN A 321 8.36 0.66 -11.88
C GLN A 321 9.05 -0.61 -12.38
N ASN A 322 8.88 -0.93 -13.67
CA ASN A 322 9.35 -2.18 -14.27
C ASN A 322 10.89 -2.24 -14.31
N ASN A 323 11.56 -1.10 -14.46
CA ASN A 323 13.03 -1.03 -14.59
C ASN A 323 13.70 -0.06 -13.59
N GLY A 324 12.95 0.71 -12.82
CA GLY A 324 13.42 1.70 -11.85
C GLY A 324 14.04 2.96 -12.46
N LYS A 325 13.88 3.17 -13.78
CA LYS A 325 14.37 4.36 -14.47
C LYS A 325 13.60 5.59 -14.00
N THR A 326 14.33 6.66 -13.73
CA THR A 326 13.80 7.90 -13.16
C THR A 326 13.76 9.01 -14.19
N TYR A 327 12.80 9.91 -14.07
CA TYR A 327 12.55 10.97 -15.02
C TYR A 327 12.35 12.31 -14.33
N GLU A 328 12.87 13.37 -14.94
CA GLU A 328 12.72 14.75 -14.48
C GLU A 328 11.43 15.42 -15.00
N ASP A 329 10.72 14.75 -15.92
CA ASP A 329 9.42 15.18 -16.46
C ASP A 329 8.57 13.98 -16.89
N LEU A 330 7.25 14.14 -16.84
CA LEU A 330 6.28 13.08 -17.14
C LEU A 330 6.17 12.77 -18.64
N GLU A 331 6.37 13.77 -19.52
CA GLU A 331 6.26 13.58 -20.98
C GLU A 331 7.31 12.58 -21.48
N THR A 332 8.56 12.73 -21.02
CA THR A 332 9.66 11.83 -21.36
C THR A 332 9.43 10.43 -20.77
N ALA A 333 8.90 10.34 -19.55
CA ALA A 333 8.58 9.05 -18.93
C ALA A 333 7.55 8.26 -19.77
N LEU A 334 6.44 8.90 -20.15
CA LEU A 334 5.39 8.29 -20.96
C LEU A 334 5.85 8.01 -22.40
N GLY A 335 6.69 8.88 -22.97
CA GLY A 335 7.19 8.72 -24.34
C GLY A 335 8.22 7.59 -24.51
N GLU A 336 8.87 7.16 -23.42
CA GLU A 336 9.82 6.04 -23.40
C GLU A 336 9.23 4.75 -22.82
N ALA A 337 8.03 4.78 -22.25
CA ALA A 337 7.37 3.61 -21.68
C ALA A 337 7.01 2.60 -22.79
N ASP A 338 7.29 1.33 -22.53
CA ASP A 338 6.89 0.22 -23.38
C ASP A 338 5.53 -0.34 -22.92
N ASP A 339 4.86 -1.12 -23.78
CA ASP A 339 3.64 -1.84 -23.44
C ASP A 339 3.84 -2.72 -22.18
N GLY A 340 2.93 -2.59 -21.21
CA GLY A 340 3.00 -3.23 -19.90
C GLY A 340 3.84 -2.50 -18.84
N ASP A 341 4.43 -1.34 -19.16
CA ASP A 341 5.11 -0.51 -18.16
C ASP A 341 4.13 0.22 -17.24
N THR A 342 4.53 0.36 -15.98
CA THR A 342 3.87 1.23 -15.00
C THR A 342 4.74 2.45 -14.70
N ILE A 343 4.20 3.63 -14.94
CA ILE A 343 4.83 4.92 -14.64
C ILE A 343 4.19 5.51 -13.38
N ILE A 344 4.99 5.73 -12.34
CA ILE A 344 4.58 6.30 -11.06
C ILE A 344 4.98 7.77 -11.01
N ILE A 345 4.01 8.68 -10.83
CA ILE A 345 4.27 10.10 -10.52
C ILE A 345 4.69 10.18 -9.05
N SER A 346 5.91 10.63 -8.79
CA SER A 346 6.54 10.58 -7.45
C SER A 346 6.38 11.85 -6.60
N LYS A 347 5.78 12.91 -7.15
CA LYS A 347 5.54 14.18 -6.44
C LYS A 347 4.38 14.94 -7.06
N ASP A 348 3.88 15.92 -6.32
CA ASP A 348 2.83 16.83 -6.79
C ASP A 348 3.15 17.43 -8.16
N LEU A 349 2.14 17.44 -9.02
CA LEU A 349 2.25 17.89 -10.40
C LEU A 349 1.30 19.06 -10.65
N GLU A 350 1.87 20.20 -11.03
CA GLU A 350 1.13 21.39 -11.44
C GLU A 350 1.09 21.45 -12.97
N MET A 351 -0.12 21.48 -13.54
CA MET A 351 -0.38 21.45 -14.97
C MET A 351 -1.15 22.69 -15.41
N LYS A 352 -0.79 23.23 -16.57
CA LYS A 352 -1.64 24.23 -17.23
C LYS A 352 -2.83 23.53 -17.88
N ALA A 353 -3.91 24.28 -18.07
CA ALA A 353 -5.09 23.80 -18.78
C ALA A 353 -4.77 23.16 -20.14
N THR A 354 -3.76 23.65 -20.85
CA THR A 354 -3.38 23.18 -22.20
C THR A 354 -2.34 22.06 -22.22
N ASP A 355 -1.82 21.65 -21.06
CA ASP A 355 -0.84 20.57 -21.01
C ASP A 355 -1.54 19.24 -21.30
N GLN A 356 -0.91 18.40 -22.13
CA GLN A 356 -1.43 17.12 -22.56
C GLN A 356 -0.37 16.03 -22.43
N TYR A 357 -0.73 14.93 -21.79
CA TYR A 357 0.07 13.73 -21.61
C TYR A 357 -0.61 12.56 -22.30
N ILE A 358 0.12 11.89 -23.19
CA ILE A 358 -0.35 10.70 -23.89
C ILE A 358 0.09 9.49 -23.09
N VAL A 359 -0.86 8.69 -22.61
CA VAL A 359 -0.58 7.39 -22.00
C VAL A 359 -0.62 6.35 -23.12
N GLY A 360 0.54 5.74 -23.40
CA GLY A 360 0.75 4.82 -24.51
C GLY A 360 -0.03 3.52 -24.40
N GLU A 361 0.01 2.72 -25.48
CA GLU A 361 -0.63 1.41 -25.55
C GLU A 361 -0.18 0.52 -24.37
N GLY A 362 -1.14 -0.02 -23.61
CA GLY A 362 -0.91 -0.90 -22.46
C GLY A 362 -0.10 -0.30 -21.30
N VAL A 363 0.21 1.00 -21.33
CA VAL A 363 0.93 1.69 -20.24
C VAL A 363 -0.04 2.03 -19.11
N THR A 364 0.40 1.79 -17.87
CA THR A 364 -0.29 2.25 -16.67
C THR A 364 0.35 3.52 -16.13
N LEU A 365 -0.43 4.57 -15.94
CA LEU A 365 -0.03 5.78 -15.21
C LEU A 365 -0.69 5.79 -13.83
N THR A 366 0.14 5.86 -12.80
CA THR A 366 -0.26 5.94 -11.39
C THR A 366 0.51 7.03 -10.65
N ALA A 367 0.23 7.22 -9.38
CA ALA A 367 0.89 8.19 -8.53
C ALA A 367 1.35 7.53 -7.22
N ALA A 368 2.41 8.07 -6.64
CA ALA A 368 2.81 7.71 -5.29
C ALA A 368 1.75 8.17 -4.27
N ASP A 369 1.76 7.57 -3.09
CA ASP A 369 0.84 7.93 -2.01
C ASP A 369 0.92 9.45 -1.72
N ASP A 370 -0.23 10.05 -1.43
CA ASP A 370 -0.43 11.48 -1.14
C ASP A 370 -0.08 12.47 -2.27
N VAL A 371 0.32 12.01 -3.46
CA VAL A 371 0.59 12.88 -4.61
C VAL A 371 -0.70 13.43 -5.20
N THR A 372 -0.73 14.75 -5.41
CA THR A 372 -1.85 15.46 -6.04
C THR A 372 -1.44 16.06 -7.39
N ILE A 373 -2.34 15.94 -8.37
CA ILE A 373 -2.22 16.58 -9.68
C ILE A 373 -3.18 17.76 -9.71
N THR A 374 -2.66 18.96 -9.89
CA THR A 374 -3.45 20.20 -9.98
C THR A 374 -3.42 20.72 -11.40
N ILE A 375 -4.59 20.99 -11.97
CA ILE A 375 -4.75 21.47 -13.35
C ILE A 375 -5.42 22.85 -13.32
N ASP A 376 -4.78 23.85 -13.94
CA ASP A 376 -5.40 25.15 -14.18
C ASP A 376 -6.70 25.00 -15.00
N GLY A 377 -7.76 25.73 -14.63
CA GLY A 377 -9.00 25.73 -15.39
C GLY A 377 -8.88 26.39 -16.77
N ALA A 378 -9.65 25.91 -17.76
CA ALA A 378 -9.58 26.39 -19.13
C ALA A 378 -10.23 27.78 -19.30
N GLU A 379 -9.56 28.65 -20.07
CA GLU A 379 -10.07 29.95 -20.52
C GLU A 379 -10.17 30.01 -22.06
N GLY A 380 -11.27 30.55 -22.58
CA GLY A 380 -11.43 30.83 -24.01
C GLY A 380 -11.84 29.61 -24.84
N ASN A 381 -10.90 28.95 -25.51
CA ASN A 381 -11.20 27.73 -26.27
C ASN A 381 -11.22 26.55 -25.30
N GLY A 382 -12.14 25.60 -25.51
CA GLY A 382 -12.21 24.40 -24.67
C GLY A 382 -10.96 23.51 -24.80
N VAL A 383 -10.70 22.74 -23.75
CA VAL A 383 -9.64 21.72 -23.66
C VAL A 383 -10.28 20.34 -23.71
N ARG A 384 -9.70 19.44 -24.51
CA ARG A 384 -10.14 18.06 -24.63
C ARG A 384 -9.01 17.10 -24.26
N GLY A 385 -8.98 16.71 -22.99
CA GLY A 385 -8.02 15.77 -22.42
C GLY A 385 -6.69 16.42 -22.05
N ASN A 386 -6.40 16.46 -20.75
CA ASN A 386 -5.04 16.57 -20.21
C ASN A 386 -4.34 15.22 -20.21
N PHE A 387 -5.10 14.14 -19.98
CA PHE A 387 -4.64 12.77 -20.15
C PHE A 387 -5.34 12.15 -21.35
N ILE A 388 -4.55 11.67 -22.32
CA ILE A 388 -5.05 11.05 -23.54
C ILE A 388 -4.71 9.56 -23.48
N LEU A 389 -5.74 8.71 -23.40
CA LEU A 389 -5.59 7.27 -23.26
C LEU A 389 -5.64 6.59 -24.62
N LYS A 390 -4.59 5.80 -24.90
CA LYS A 390 -4.47 4.92 -26.08
C LYS A 390 -4.97 3.51 -25.76
N ASP A 391 -4.78 2.59 -26.71
CA ASP A 391 -5.32 1.22 -26.64
C ASP A 391 -4.84 0.52 -25.36
N ASP A 392 -5.77 -0.02 -24.57
CA ASP A 392 -5.50 -0.69 -23.29
C ASP A 392 -4.73 0.16 -22.24
N ALA A 393 -4.60 1.49 -22.44
CA ALA A 393 -3.93 2.39 -21.51
C ALA A 393 -4.72 2.53 -20.20
N THR A 394 -4.02 2.68 -19.07
CA THR A 394 -4.63 2.72 -17.74
C THR A 394 -4.26 3.97 -16.95
N LEU A 395 -5.25 4.63 -16.34
CA LEU A 395 -5.05 5.51 -15.19
C LEU A 395 -5.48 4.77 -13.92
N ASP A 396 -4.60 4.71 -12.92
CA ASP A 396 -4.84 3.99 -11.66
C ASP A 396 -4.45 4.86 -10.46
N GLY A 397 -5.39 5.13 -9.56
CA GLY A 397 -5.06 5.73 -8.26
C GLY A 397 -4.69 7.22 -8.28
N LEU A 398 -5.03 7.95 -9.35
CA LEU A 398 -4.65 9.37 -9.46
C LEU A 398 -5.59 10.28 -8.65
N ASN A 399 -5.03 11.26 -7.92
CA ASN A 399 -5.79 12.34 -7.29
C ASN A 399 -5.67 13.64 -8.10
N ILE A 400 -6.74 14.05 -8.77
CA ILE A 400 -6.74 15.15 -9.74
C ILE A 400 -7.69 16.26 -9.29
N THR A 401 -7.18 17.48 -9.20
CA THR A 401 -7.94 18.69 -8.91
C THR A 401 -7.93 19.64 -10.11
N LEU A 402 -9.11 20.00 -10.59
CA LEU A 402 -9.32 20.99 -11.63
C LEU A 402 -9.71 22.34 -11.01
N GLY A 403 -8.97 23.39 -11.35
CA GLY A 403 -9.31 24.77 -10.99
C GLY A 403 -10.50 25.33 -11.80
N GLU A 404 -11.02 26.48 -11.36
CA GLU A 404 -12.18 27.15 -11.99
C GLU A 404 -12.00 27.36 -13.50
N ASN A 405 -12.96 26.88 -14.30
CA ASN A 405 -12.94 27.00 -15.76
C ASN A 405 -14.10 27.86 -16.29
N THR A 406 -13.80 28.69 -17.29
CA THR A 406 -14.80 29.52 -17.99
C THR A 406 -15.11 29.03 -19.41
N ALA A 407 -14.31 28.08 -19.89
CA ALA A 407 -14.53 27.31 -21.11
C ALA A 407 -14.64 25.83 -20.78
N GLU A 408 -15.11 25.03 -21.74
CA GLU A 408 -15.18 23.57 -21.62
C GLU A 408 -13.82 22.95 -21.28
N HIS A 409 -13.77 22.08 -20.28
CA HIS A 409 -12.56 21.39 -19.87
C HIS A 409 -12.86 19.91 -19.61
N ASP A 410 -12.35 19.05 -20.50
CA ASP A 410 -12.33 17.60 -20.30
C ASP A 410 -10.94 17.17 -19.79
N ILE A 411 -10.87 16.49 -18.64
CA ILE A 411 -9.60 16.08 -18.00
C ILE A 411 -8.98 14.87 -18.71
N VAL A 412 -9.79 13.84 -19.01
CA VAL A 412 -9.36 12.59 -19.63
C VAL A 412 -10.08 12.40 -20.96
N SER A 413 -9.32 12.08 -22.02
CA SER A 413 -9.84 11.72 -23.32
C SER A 413 -9.46 10.28 -23.67
N ILE A 414 -10.46 9.40 -23.76
CA ILE A 414 -10.29 8.03 -24.27
C ILE A 414 -10.36 8.08 -25.80
N GLU A 415 -9.24 7.80 -26.46
CA GLU A 415 -9.16 7.88 -27.93
C GLU A 415 -9.19 6.53 -28.65
N ASP A 416 -8.80 5.45 -27.96
CA ASP A 416 -8.75 4.07 -28.47
C ASP A 416 -9.48 3.09 -27.52
N ASN A 417 -9.55 1.79 -27.88
CA ASN A 417 -10.34 0.80 -27.15
C ASN A 417 -9.64 0.32 -25.87
N GLY A 418 -10.38 -0.37 -25.01
CA GLY A 418 -9.80 -1.09 -23.86
C GLY A 418 -9.26 -0.21 -22.72
N ALA A 419 -9.26 1.12 -22.88
CA ALA A 419 -8.75 2.05 -21.88
C ALA A 419 -9.44 1.89 -20.51
N THR A 420 -8.66 1.99 -19.44
CA THR A 420 -9.13 1.84 -18.07
C THR A 420 -8.85 3.10 -17.25
N VAL A 421 -9.85 3.57 -16.51
CA VAL A 421 -9.71 4.62 -15.50
C VAL A 421 -10.26 4.07 -14.19
N LYS A 422 -9.41 3.82 -13.22
CA LYS A 422 -9.82 3.20 -11.95
C LYS A 422 -9.15 3.79 -10.73
N ASN A 423 -9.80 3.67 -9.58
CA ASN A 423 -9.30 4.15 -8.29
C ASN A 423 -8.91 5.65 -8.27
N CYS A 424 -9.33 6.44 -9.25
CA CYS A 424 -8.95 7.84 -9.35
C CYS A 424 -9.95 8.72 -8.60
N THR A 425 -9.48 9.85 -8.09
CA THR A 425 -10.31 10.93 -7.55
C THR A 425 -10.23 12.13 -8.48
N PHE A 426 -11.38 12.63 -8.91
CA PHE A 426 -11.51 13.84 -9.70
C PHE A 426 -12.32 14.88 -8.93
N THR A 427 -11.72 16.04 -8.69
CA THR A 427 -12.37 17.15 -7.99
C THR A 427 -12.34 18.41 -8.85
N GLY A 428 -13.50 19.04 -9.05
CA GLY A 428 -13.61 20.35 -9.71
C GLY A 428 -14.13 21.45 -8.79
N SER A 429 -14.66 22.52 -9.40
CA SER A 429 -15.23 23.70 -8.74
C SER A 429 -16.73 23.90 -8.98
N TYR A 430 -17.43 22.92 -9.57
CA TYR A 430 -18.83 23.04 -9.96
C TYR A 430 -19.74 23.35 -8.76
N ASP A 431 -20.54 24.39 -8.90
CA ASP A 431 -21.45 24.91 -7.86
C ASP A 431 -22.93 24.97 -8.30
N GLY A 432 -23.28 24.32 -9.42
CA GLY A 432 -24.60 24.42 -10.03
C GLY A 432 -24.69 25.39 -11.21
N GLY A 433 -23.61 26.10 -11.55
CA GLY A 433 -23.55 27.08 -12.64
C GLY A 433 -23.58 26.53 -14.08
N GLU A 434 -23.13 27.37 -15.02
CA GLU A 434 -23.08 27.08 -16.47
C GLU A 434 -21.70 26.61 -16.98
N GLU A 435 -20.70 26.43 -16.10
CA GLU A 435 -19.39 25.91 -16.49
C GLU A 435 -19.51 24.53 -17.16
N VAL A 436 -18.52 24.10 -17.94
CA VAL A 436 -18.51 22.74 -18.52
C VAL A 436 -17.21 22.05 -18.12
N SER A 437 -17.23 21.38 -16.98
CA SER A 437 -16.13 20.57 -16.45
C SER A 437 -16.49 19.09 -16.56
N ARG A 438 -15.63 18.30 -17.21
CA ARG A 438 -15.80 16.85 -17.35
C ARG A 438 -14.57 16.09 -16.91
N ALA A 439 -14.73 15.02 -16.13
CA ALA A 439 -13.59 14.14 -15.86
C ALA A 439 -13.24 13.32 -17.10
N ILE A 440 -14.20 12.62 -17.70
CA ILE A 440 -13.93 11.69 -18.80
C ILE A 440 -14.77 12.00 -20.03
N VAL A 441 -14.11 12.10 -21.19
CA VAL A 441 -14.75 12.09 -22.51
C VAL A 441 -14.15 10.95 -23.34
N MET A 442 -14.92 10.41 -24.27
CA MET A 442 -14.43 9.39 -25.20
C MET A 442 -14.75 9.78 -26.64
N ASN A 443 -14.01 9.20 -27.59
CA ASN A 443 -14.43 9.24 -28.99
C ASN A 443 -15.69 8.39 -29.21
N ALA A 444 -16.53 8.78 -30.17
CA ALA A 444 -17.73 8.02 -30.49
C ALA A 444 -17.40 6.59 -30.92
N GLY A 445 -18.11 5.61 -30.36
CA GLY A 445 -18.00 4.19 -30.68
C GLY A 445 -16.82 3.47 -30.05
N MET A 446 -16.21 4.00 -28.97
CA MET A 446 -15.20 3.24 -28.22
C MET A 446 -15.80 1.97 -27.62
N SER A 447 -14.98 0.92 -27.49
CA SER A 447 -15.39 -0.37 -26.95
C SER A 447 -14.40 -0.88 -25.91
N GLY A 448 -14.90 -1.64 -24.93
CA GLY A 448 -14.08 -2.33 -23.94
C GLY A 448 -13.48 -1.43 -22.86
N PHE A 449 -13.89 -0.16 -22.75
CA PHE A 449 -13.39 0.70 -21.69
C PHE A 449 -13.89 0.25 -20.30
N THR A 450 -13.12 0.57 -19.26
CA THR A 450 -13.50 0.37 -17.86
C THR A 450 -13.36 1.68 -17.09
N ILE A 451 -14.41 2.10 -16.39
CA ILE A 451 -14.39 3.25 -15.46
C ILE A 451 -14.87 2.73 -14.11
N SER A 452 -13.95 2.38 -13.20
CA SER A 452 -14.33 1.70 -11.96
C SER A 452 -13.73 2.29 -10.69
N ASP A 453 -14.48 2.23 -9.58
CA ASP A 453 -13.99 2.59 -8.25
C ASP A 453 -13.43 4.03 -8.16
N ASN A 454 -13.89 4.93 -9.03
CA ASN A 454 -13.46 6.33 -9.03
C ASN A 454 -14.38 7.17 -8.15
N THR A 455 -13.86 8.31 -7.68
CA THR A 455 -14.63 9.33 -6.99
C THR A 455 -14.70 10.61 -7.83
N PHE A 456 -15.90 11.12 -8.08
CA PHE A 456 -16.14 12.36 -8.81
C PHE A 456 -16.85 13.37 -7.90
N ASN A 457 -16.23 14.53 -7.68
CA ASN A 457 -16.77 15.60 -6.84
C ASN A 457 -16.73 16.94 -7.57
N ASN A 458 -17.81 17.72 -7.45
CA ASN A 458 -17.85 19.11 -7.90
C ASN A 458 -17.40 19.28 -9.37
N LEU A 459 -17.80 18.35 -10.23
CA LEU A 459 -17.66 18.48 -11.68
C LEU A 459 -19.05 18.58 -12.28
N ARG A 460 -19.21 19.31 -13.37
CA ARG A 460 -20.53 19.35 -14.01
C ARG A 460 -20.92 17.95 -14.50
N GLN A 461 -20.00 17.22 -15.13
CA GLN A 461 -20.29 15.88 -15.65
C GLN A 461 -19.14 14.92 -15.29
N PRO A 462 -19.40 13.79 -14.61
CA PRO A 462 -18.39 12.77 -14.39
C PRO A 462 -17.84 12.23 -15.72
N ALA A 463 -18.73 11.87 -16.64
CA ALA A 463 -18.34 11.48 -17.98
C ALA A 463 -19.38 11.83 -19.04
N TYR A 464 -18.90 11.93 -20.28
CA TYR A 464 -19.70 11.92 -21.50
C TYR A 464 -19.43 10.60 -22.25
N VAL A 465 -20.39 9.68 -22.18
CA VAL A 465 -20.26 8.28 -22.57
C VAL A 465 -20.83 8.06 -23.98
N GLU A 466 -19.95 7.82 -24.95
CA GLU A 466 -20.28 7.49 -26.34
C GLU A 466 -19.66 6.16 -26.77
N GLY A 467 -19.80 5.12 -25.95
CA GLY A 467 -19.18 3.83 -26.24
C GLY A 467 -19.78 2.67 -25.42
N GLU A 468 -19.27 1.47 -25.68
CA GLU A 468 -19.64 0.24 -24.98
C GLU A 468 -18.50 -0.16 -24.02
N GLY A 469 -18.81 -0.28 -22.74
CA GLY A 469 -17.83 -0.56 -21.69
C GLY A 469 -18.49 -0.81 -20.35
N THR A 470 -17.70 -0.81 -19.28
CA THR A 470 -18.19 -1.02 -17.90
C THR A 470 -17.93 0.22 -17.06
N ILE A 471 -18.94 0.64 -16.30
CA ILE A 471 -18.89 1.75 -15.35
C ILE A 471 -19.38 1.22 -14.01
N SER A 472 -18.49 1.01 -13.04
CA SER A 472 -18.87 0.31 -11.81
C SER A 472 -18.20 0.81 -10.54
N GLY A 473 -18.89 0.69 -9.40
CA GLY A 473 -18.30 1.03 -8.08
C GLY A 473 -17.93 2.50 -7.89
N ASN A 474 -18.30 3.40 -8.82
CA ASN A 474 -17.93 4.81 -8.73
C ASN A 474 -18.80 5.55 -7.72
N THR A 475 -18.24 6.58 -7.08
CA THR A 475 -18.97 7.51 -6.21
C THR A 475 -19.04 8.89 -6.86
N THR A 476 -20.24 9.45 -7.00
CA THR A 476 -20.47 10.73 -7.69
C THR A 476 -21.26 11.70 -6.81
N ASN A 477 -20.70 12.89 -6.53
CA ASN A 477 -21.35 13.91 -5.69
C ASN A 477 -21.26 15.31 -6.30
N ASN A 478 -22.32 16.11 -6.08
CA ASN A 478 -22.41 17.50 -6.52
C ASN A 478 -22.07 17.67 -8.01
N THR A 479 -22.83 16.96 -8.85
CA THR A 479 -22.69 17.03 -10.31
C THR A 479 -24.03 17.26 -11.01
N SER A 480 -24.01 17.56 -12.31
CA SER A 480 -25.22 17.50 -13.17
C SER A 480 -25.49 16.09 -13.71
N GLY A 481 -24.75 15.06 -13.27
CA GLY A 481 -24.94 13.68 -13.69
C GLY A 481 -24.08 13.24 -14.86
N TRP A 482 -24.04 11.92 -15.04
CA TRP A 482 -23.43 11.25 -16.17
C TRP A 482 -24.26 11.51 -17.44
N VAL A 483 -23.59 11.79 -18.56
CA VAL A 483 -24.26 11.89 -19.86
C VAL A 483 -23.94 10.67 -20.68
N VAL A 484 -24.99 9.97 -21.11
CA VAL A 484 -24.89 8.72 -21.85
C VAL A 484 -25.61 8.86 -23.18
N CYS A 485 -24.87 8.69 -24.28
CA CYS A 485 -25.47 8.66 -25.61
C CYS A 485 -26.24 7.35 -25.80
N ALA A 486 -27.54 7.47 -26.10
CA ALA A 486 -28.48 6.35 -26.12
C ALA A 486 -28.19 5.31 -27.21
N ASP A 487 -27.40 5.63 -28.23
CA ASP A 487 -27.03 4.71 -29.31
C ASP A 487 -25.82 3.82 -28.98
N HIS A 488 -25.32 3.89 -27.75
CA HIS A 488 -24.25 3.06 -27.21
C HIS A 488 -24.65 2.49 -25.85
N LYS A 489 -24.41 1.19 -25.63
CA LYS A 489 -24.79 0.52 -24.38
C LYS A 489 -23.58 0.25 -23.49
N ALA A 490 -23.35 1.12 -22.52
CA ALA A 490 -22.45 0.87 -21.41
C ALA A 490 -23.18 0.09 -20.31
N THR A 491 -22.44 -0.73 -19.57
CA THR A 491 -22.93 -1.44 -18.38
C THR A 491 -22.66 -0.57 -17.16
N PHE A 492 -23.68 -0.31 -16.34
CA PHE A 492 -23.57 0.42 -15.09
C PHE A 492 -23.97 -0.50 -13.93
N GLU A 493 -23.11 -0.66 -12.93
CA GLU A 493 -23.40 -1.49 -11.75
C GLU A 493 -22.72 -0.94 -10.49
N ASP A 494 -23.38 -1.06 -9.34
CA ASP A 494 -22.82 -0.74 -8.02
C ASP A 494 -22.28 0.71 -7.88
N ASN A 495 -22.73 1.63 -8.74
CA ASN A 495 -22.38 3.05 -8.60
C ASN A 495 -23.23 3.72 -7.52
N LYS A 496 -22.63 4.69 -6.81
CA LYS A 496 -23.24 5.44 -5.73
C LYS A 496 -23.31 6.92 -6.07
N PHE A 497 -24.43 7.53 -5.71
CA PHE A 497 -24.73 8.90 -6.05
C PHE A 497 -25.17 9.68 -4.80
N GLY A 498 -24.56 10.85 -4.59
CA GLY A 498 -24.98 11.80 -3.57
C GLY A 498 -25.81 12.94 -4.16
N ASP A 499 -25.53 14.17 -3.73
CA ASP A 499 -26.30 15.37 -4.10
C ASP A 499 -26.09 15.80 -5.55
N ASN A 500 -26.59 15.03 -6.52
CA ASN A 500 -26.54 15.36 -7.94
C ASN A 500 -27.88 15.94 -8.42
N LYS A 501 -27.86 16.68 -9.54
CA LYS A 501 -29.09 17.15 -10.19
C LYS A 501 -29.90 16.00 -10.81
N VAL A 502 -29.18 15.06 -11.40
CA VAL A 502 -29.61 13.76 -11.93
C VAL A 502 -28.38 12.87 -11.86
N ASP A 503 -28.56 11.56 -11.73
CA ASP A 503 -27.43 10.65 -11.63
C ASP A 503 -26.97 10.20 -13.02
N ILE A 504 -27.91 9.76 -13.86
CA ILE A 504 -27.64 9.34 -15.23
C ILE A 504 -28.68 9.94 -16.18
N ALA A 505 -28.20 10.72 -17.15
CA ALA A 505 -29.01 11.27 -18.24
C ALA A 505 -28.67 10.56 -19.55
N ILE A 506 -29.65 9.84 -20.11
CA ILE A 506 -29.58 9.15 -21.40
C ILE A 506 -30.16 10.06 -22.48
N ILE A 507 -29.34 10.45 -23.45
CA ILE A 507 -29.66 11.48 -24.45
C ILE A 507 -29.53 10.96 -25.89
N ALA A 508 -30.23 11.61 -26.82
CA ALA A 508 -30.12 11.30 -28.24
C ALA A 508 -28.77 11.75 -28.83
N ASN A 509 -28.08 10.86 -29.55
CA ASN A 509 -26.84 11.19 -30.24
C ASN A 509 -27.06 11.55 -31.72
N ASN A 510 -27.89 12.57 -31.97
CA ASN A 510 -28.29 12.99 -33.33
C ASN A 510 -28.91 11.87 -34.19
N ASN A 511 -29.45 10.83 -33.57
CA ASN A 511 -30.16 9.73 -34.22
C ASN A 511 -31.32 9.24 -33.33
N THR A 512 -32.04 8.21 -33.78
CA THR A 512 -33.24 7.69 -33.11
C THR A 512 -33.01 6.33 -32.44
N THR A 513 -31.79 5.83 -32.40
CA THR A 513 -31.45 4.57 -31.73
C THR A 513 -31.42 4.81 -30.22
N ASN A 514 -31.99 3.89 -29.45
CA ASN A 514 -31.96 3.90 -28.00
C ASN A 514 -31.74 2.46 -27.50
N GLU A 515 -30.51 2.13 -27.15
CA GLU A 515 -30.09 0.84 -26.58
C GLU A 515 -30.51 0.68 -25.10
N TYR A 516 -31.01 1.76 -24.50
CA TYR A 516 -31.68 1.81 -23.20
C TYR A 516 -33.20 1.94 -23.35
N ALA A 517 -33.78 1.41 -24.44
CA ALA A 517 -35.23 1.34 -24.60
C ALA A 517 -35.90 0.52 -23.49
N ASP A 518 -35.18 -0.42 -22.87
CA ASP A 518 -35.68 -1.33 -21.84
C ASP A 518 -34.82 -1.23 -20.55
N GLY A 519 -35.39 -1.63 -19.42
CA GLY A 519 -34.64 -1.85 -18.17
C GLY A 519 -34.20 -0.60 -17.40
N ILE A 520 -34.89 0.53 -17.56
CA ILE A 520 -34.54 1.80 -16.89
C ILE A 520 -34.69 1.71 -15.37
N THR A 521 -35.73 1.04 -14.89
CA THR A 521 -35.95 0.71 -13.46
C THR A 521 -34.88 -0.24 -12.93
N GLN A 522 -34.50 -1.25 -13.70
CA GLN A 522 -33.42 -2.17 -13.34
C GLN A 522 -32.08 -1.43 -13.23
N LEU A 523 -31.77 -0.56 -14.18
CA LEU A 523 -30.56 0.28 -14.18
C LEU A 523 -30.49 1.15 -12.92
N SER A 524 -31.59 1.80 -12.55
CA SER A 524 -31.69 2.56 -11.29
C SER A 524 -31.38 1.67 -10.08
N LYS A 525 -32.02 0.49 -9.99
CA LYS A 525 -31.85 -0.44 -8.88
C LYS A 525 -30.45 -1.02 -8.75
N GLU A 526 -29.81 -1.35 -9.87
CA GLU A 526 -28.44 -1.89 -9.91
C GLU A 526 -27.38 -0.86 -9.51
N ASN A 527 -27.78 0.40 -9.36
CA ASN A 527 -26.89 1.52 -9.03
C ASN A 527 -27.42 2.30 -7.82
N ASP A 528 -27.74 1.57 -6.74
CA ASP A 528 -28.15 2.12 -5.44
C ASP A 528 -29.35 3.09 -5.52
N GLY A 529 -30.30 2.79 -6.41
CA GLY A 529 -31.52 3.58 -6.58
C GLY A 529 -31.34 4.88 -7.37
N ALA A 530 -30.28 4.97 -8.18
CA ALA A 530 -29.93 6.14 -8.99
C ALA A 530 -31.13 6.77 -9.74
N SER A 531 -31.14 8.10 -9.81
CA SER A 531 -32.07 8.87 -10.63
C SER A 531 -31.67 8.83 -12.10
N ILE A 532 -32.45 8.10 -12.89
CA ILE A 532 -32.23 7.88 -14.32
C ILE A 532 -33.23 8.70 -15.13
N GLN A 533 -32.73 9.50 -16.06
CA GLN A 533 -33.54 10.22 -17.04
C GLN A 533 -33.28 9.68 -18.43
N ASN A 534 -34.30 9.13 -19.09
CA ASN A 534 -34.21 8.81 -20.52
C ASN A 534 -34.96 9.87 -21.33
N GLU A 535 -34.21 10.83 -21.88
CA GLU A 535 -34.77 11.96 -22.64
C GLU A 535 -35.33 11.55 -24.01
N MET A 536 -35.02 10.35 -24.50
CA MET A 536 -35.60 9.85 -25.76
C MET A 536 -36.98 9.23 -25.55
N LEU A 537 -37.17 8.59 -24.40
CA LEU A 537 -38.44 8.00 -24.00
C LEU A 537 -39.33 8.97 -23.23
N ASN A 538 -38.77 10.09 -22.72
CA ASN A 538 -39.45 10.99 -21.79
C ASN A 538 -39.93 10.25 -20.53
N VAL A 539 -39.10 9.33 -20.02
CA VAL A 539 -39.36 8.61 -18.75
C VAL A 539 -38.23 8.84 -17.75
N LYS A 540 -38.59 8.80 -16.47
CA LYS A 540 -37.67 8.91 -15.33
C LYS A 540 -37.85 7.70 -14.42
N ALA A 541 -36.76 7.19 -13.86
CA ALA A 541 -36.81 6.22 -12.78
C ALA A 541 -35.94 6.65 -11.59
N ASP A 542 -36.45 6.47 -10.38
CA ASP A 542 -35.74 6.64 -9.12
C ASP A 542 -36.05 5.41 -8.24
N ASP A 543 -35.07 4.93 -7.47
CA ASP A 543 -35.20 3.75 -6.60
C ASP A 543 -35.85 2.53 -7.28
N GLY A 544 -35.48 2.32 -8.55
CA GLY A 544 -36.03 1.23 -9.36
C GLY A 544 -37.52 1.33 -9.70
N LYS A 545 -38.14 2.50 -9.55
CA LYS A 545 -39.55 2.76 -9.89
C LYS A 545 -39.66 3.87 -10.92
N LEU A 546 -40.67 3.82 -11.80
CA LEU A 546 -40.94 4.93 -12.73
C LEU A 546 -41.57 6.09 -11.95
N ILE A 547 -41.00 7.28 -12.02
CA ILE A 547 -41.49 8.45 -11.28
C ILE A 547 -42.08 9.47 -12.26
N VAL A 548 -43.26 9.99 -11.95
CA VAL A 548 -43.91 11.04 -12.75
C VAL A 548 -44.30 12.21 -11.86
N ASN A 549 -43.81 13.40 -12.19
CA ASN A 549 -44.23 14.65 -11.56
C ASN A 549 -45.16 15.41 -12.53
N PRO A 550 -46.37 15.82 -12.11
CA PRO A 550 -47.31 16.52 -12.99
C PRO A 550 -46.79 17.87 -13.49
N ASP A 551 -45.86 18.50 -12.76
CA ASP A 551 -45.24 19.78 -13.14
C ASP A 551 -44.01 19.61 -14.04
N ASP A 552 -43.54 18.38 -14.28
CA ASP A 552 -42.42 18.09 -15.18
C ASP A 552 -42.90 17.85 -16.61
N GLY A 553 -42.65 18.83 -17.48
CA GLY A 553 -43.03 18.75 -18.89
C GLY A 553 -42.16 17.82 -19.75
N ASN A 554 -41.03 17.34 -19.23
CA ASN A 554 -40.09 16.48 -19.96
C ASN A 554 -40.32 14.99 -19.69
N TYR A 555 -40.81 14.61 -18.50
CA TYR A 555 -41.08 13.21 -18.14
C TYR A 555 -42.55 13.03 -17.78
N THR A 556 -43.35 12.59 -18.76
CA THR A 556 -44.82 12.70 -18.70
C THR A 556 -45.49 11.40 -18.27
N LEU A 557 -46.70 11.52 -17.72
CA LEU A 557 -47.53 10.35 -17.37
C LEU A 557 -47.81 9.48 -18.60
N ASP A 558 -48.11 10.07 -19.75
CA ASP A 558 -48.36 9.33 -21.00
C ASP A 558 -47.16 8.48 -21.41
N ALA A 559 -45.94 9.03 -21.32
CA ALA A 559 -44.71 8.31 -21.66
C ALA A 559 -44.42 7.18 -20.66
N ALA A 560 -44.61 7.43 -19.36
CA ALA A 560 -44.47 6.41 -18.33
C ALA A 560 -45.53 5.29 -18.49
N ILE A 561 -46.76 5.66 -18.85
CA ILE A 561 -47.83 4.74 -19.18
C ILE A 561 -47.42 3.86 -20.35
N ASP A 562 -47.00 4.43 -21.49
CA ASP A 562 -46.54 3.68 -22.67
C ASP A 562 -45.41 2.70 -22.34
N TYR A 563 -44.43 3.14 -21.56
CA TYR A 563 -43.33 2.28 -21.10
C TYR A 563 -43.82 1.14 -20.20
N ALA A 564 -44.67 1.45 -19.21
CA ALA A 564 -45.15 0.47 -18.24
C ALA A 564 -45.97 -0.66 -18.89
N LYS A 565 -46.73 -0.39 -19.97
CA LYS A 565 -47.49 -1.44 -20.69
C LYS A 565 -46.55 -2.48 -21.32
N GLU A 566 -45.43 -2.03 -21.88
CA GLU A 566 -44.48 -2.91 -22.57
C GLU A 566 -43.61 -3.71 -21.60
N HIS A 567 -43.31 -3.14 -20.43
CA HIS A 567 -42.34 -3.72 -19.47
C HIS A 567 -42.94 -4.27 -18.18
N ASN A 568 -44.25 -4.09 -17.94
CA ASN A 568 -44.96 -4.50 -16.72
C ASN A 568 -44.35 -3.86 -15.45
N GLU A 569 -44.07 -2.57 -15.54
CA GLU A 569 -43.55 -1.74 -14.45
C GLU A 569 -44.66 -1.03 -13.69
N THR A 570 -44.35 -0.54 -12.49
CA THR A 570 -45.26 0.29 -11.69
C THR A 570 -44.88 1.76 -11.82
N ILE A 571 -45.87 2.61 -12.05
CA ILE A 571 -45.72 4.05 -12.13
C ILE A 571 -46.03 4.64 -10.76
N VAL A 572 -45.15 5.48 -10.25
CA VAL A 572 -45.33 6.20 -8.98
C VAL A 572 -45.53 7.68 -9.26
N LEU A 573 -46.62 8.23 -8.75
CA LEU A 573 -46.92 9.65 -8.88
C LEU A 573 -46.15 10.45 -7.82
N ASN A 574 -45.66 11.62 -8.22
CA ASN A 574 -44.97 12.57 -7.34
C ASN A 574 -45.60 13.97 -7.46
N GLY A 575 -46.89 14.04 -7.15
CA GLY A 575 -47.71 15.24 -7.20
C GLY A 575 -49.17 14.92 -7.53
N ASP A 576 -50.05 15.89 -7.30
CA ASP A 576 -51.48 15.77 -7.61
C ASP A 576 -51.74 15.79 -9.12
N PHE A 577 -52.60 14.89 -9.60
CA PHE A 577 -52.99 14.82 -11.01
C PHE A 577 -54.44 15.26 -11.23
N GLU A 578 -54.68 15.96 -12.35
CA GLU A 578 -56.04 16.28 -12.78
C GLU A 578 -56.66 15.03 -13.43
N ASP A 579 -56.29 14.69 -14.67
CA ASP A 579 -56.86 13.55 -15.40
C ASP A 579 -55.87 12.38 -15.51
N ILE A 580 -56.37 11.14 -15.46
CA ILE A 580 -55.59 9.93 -15.74
C ILE A 580 -56.31 9.10 -16.80
N THR A 581 -55.62 8.81 -17.91
CA THR A 581 -56.13 7.93 -18.97
C THR A 581 -55.15 6.80 -19.24
N VAL A 582 -55.64 5.58 -19.10
CA VAL A 582 -54.90 4.33 -19.28
C VAL A 582 -55.66 3.47 -20.29
N ASP A 583 -55.07 3.19 -21.43
CA ASP A 583 -55.68 2.46 -22.56
C ASP A 583 -55.25 0.98 -22.67
N GLU A 584 -54.25 0.56 -21.89
CA GLU A 584 -53.92 -0.85 -21.63
C GLU A 584 -53.57 -1.07 -20.15
N ALA A 585 -53.58 -2.32 -19.69
CA ALA A 585 -53.39 -2.63 -18.27
C ALA A 585 -52.01 -2.17 -17.74
N VAL A 586 -52.01 -1.21 -16.81
CA VAL A 586 -50.83 -0.77 -16.06
C VAL A 586 -51.13 -0.64 -14.57
N LYS A 587 -50.09 -0.51 -13.76
CA LYS A 587 -50.19 -0.24 -12.32
C LYS A 587 -49.71 1.17 -12.01
N ILE A 588 -50.54 1.93 -11.31
CA ILE A 588 -50.22 3.26 -10.81
C ILE A 588 -50.33 3.24 -9.29
N ASP A 589 -49.23 3.57 -8.63
CA ASP A 589 -49.19 3.94 -7.22
C ASP A 589 -49.23 5.47 -7.15
N ALA A 590 -50.32 6.01 -6.63
CA ALA A 590 -50.48 7.45 -6.51
C ALA A 590 -49.71 8.03 -5.32
N ASN A 591 -49.08 7.19 -4.47
CA ASN A 591 -48.18 7.62 -3.41
C ASN A 591 -48.79 8.70 -2.48
N GLY A 592 -50.07 8.56 -2.15
CA GLY A 592 -50.82 9.49 -1.31
C GLY A 592 -51.35 10.74 -2.03
N TYR A 593 -50.98 10.99 -3.28
CA TYR A 593 -51.39 12.17 -4.03
C TYR A 593 -52.83 12.11 -4.53
N LYS A 594 -53.40 13.30 -4.77
CA LYS A 594 -54.78 13.46 -5.21
C LYS A 594 -54.95 13.23 -6.70
N ILE A 595 -56.12 12.71 -7.06
CA ILE A 595 -56.63 12.71 -8.44
C ILE A 595 -57.98 13.43 -8.47
N THR A 596 -58.03 14.60 -9.13
CA THR A 596 -59.19 15.51 -9.04
C THR A 596 -60.09 15.55 -10.28
N GLY A 597 -59.61 15.05 -11.42
CA GLY A 597 -60.30 15.01 -12.70
C GLY A 597 -60.80 13.62 -13.06
N ASP A 598 -61.01 13.39 -14.35
CA ASP A 598 -61.59 12.15 -14.86
C ASP A 598 -60.53 11.03 -14.93
N VAL A 599 -60.95 9.81 -14.58
CA VAL A 599 -60.09 8.62 -14.60
C VAL A 599 -60.67 7.59 -15.56
N SER A 600 -59.93 7.27 -16.61
CA SER A 600 -60.29 6.24 -17.59
C SER A 600 -59.28 5.10 -17.52
N LEU A 601 -59.74 3.89 -17.19
CA LEU A 601 -58.89 2.71 -17.00
C LEU A 601 -59.21 1.58 -17.98
N ALA A 602 -58.17 1.00 -18.57
CA ALA A 602 -58.27 -0.24 -19.31
C ALA A 602 -58.52 -1.43 -18.38
N ASN A 603 -59.08 -2.50 -18.94
CA ASN A 603 -59.27 -3.76 -18.24
C ASN A 603 -57.94 -4.31 -17.69
N GLY A 604 -57.87 -4.57 -16.38
CA GLY A 604 -56.70 -5.11 -15.70
C GLY A 604 -55.79 -4.07 -15.05
N SER A 605 -56.08 -2.78 -15.23
CA SER A 605 -55.31 -1.70 -14.59
C SER A 605 -55.57 -1.61 -13.09
N SER A 606 -54.62 -1.05 -12.35
CA SER A 606 -54.81 -0.71 -10.93
C SER A 606 -54.34 0.69 -10.62
N ILE A 607 -55.11 1.41 -9.79
CA ILE A 607 -54.65 2.59 -9.07
C ILE A 607 -54.74 2.27 -7.59
N GLU A 608 -53.66 2.52 -6.85
CA GLU A 608 -53.60 2.39 -5.40
C GLU A 608 -53.00 3.62 -4.74
N ASN A 609 -53.21 3.75 -3.43
CA ASN A 609 -52.72 4.85 -2.59
C ASN A 609 -53.13 6.25 -3.08
N ALA A 610 -54.20 6.40 -3.85
CA ALA A 610 -54.67 7.70 -4.30
C ALA A 610 -55.66 8.33 -3.31
N ASP A 611 -55.62 9.66 -3.20
CA ASP A 611 -56.76 10.44 -2.70
C ASP A 611 -57.76 10.72 -3.83
N LEU A 612 -58.85 9.94 -3.84
CA LEU A 612 -59.97 10.06 -4.79
C LEU A 612 -61.16 10.82 -4.19
N SER A 613 -61.00 11.55 -3.09
CA SER A 613 -62.10 12.28 -2.44
C SER A 613 -62.72 13.37 -3.33
N GLU A 614 -61.95 13.87 -4.29
CA GLU A 614 -62.36 14.91 -5.25
C GLU A 614 -62.38 14.42 -6.71
N VAL A 615 -62.28 13.10 -6.95
CA VAL A 615 -62.22 12.54 -8.31
C VAL A 615 -63.47 12.85 -9.14
N GLY A 616 -63.26 13.07 -10.44
CA GLY A 616 -64.28 13.22 -11.46
C GLY A 616 -65.01 11.92 -11.82
N GLU A 617 -65.30 11.71 -13.10
CA GLU A 617 -65.91 10.47 -13.58
C GLU A 617 -64.86 9.37 -13.71
N ILE A 618 -65.13 8.21 -13.09
CA ILE A 618 -64.31 7.00 -13.25
C ILE A 618 -64.97 6.07 -14.25
N THR A 619 -64.26 5.72 -15.32
CA THR A 619 -64.70 4.78 -16.36
C THR A 619 -63.72 3.61 -16.45
N VAL A 620 -64.24 2.38 -16.51
CA VAL A 620 -63.44 1.18 -16.80
C VAL A 620 -63.87 0.58 -18.14
N GLU A 621 -62.93 0.41 -19.05
CA GLU A 621 -63.18 -0.26 -20.33
C GLU A 621 -63.48 -1.75 -20.11
N SER A 622 -64.44 -2.30 -20.87
CA SER A 622 -65.06 -3.63 -20.70
C SER A 622 -64.18 -4.68 -19.99
N GLY A 623 -64.35 -4.84 -18.67
CA GLY A 623 -63.42 -5.62 -17.86
C GLY A 623 -63.47 -5.33 -16.36
N SER A 624 -62.37 -5.58 -15.65
CA SER A 624 -62.16 -5.28 -14.23
C SER A 624 -60.89 -4.46 -14.00
N ALA A 625 -60.98 -3.29 -13.37
CA ALA A 625 -59.85 -2.56 -12.78
C ALA A 625 -59.81 -2.77 -11.25
N ASP A 626 -58.64 -2.60 -10.61
CA ASP A 626 -58.51 -2.62 -9.15
C ASP A 626 -58.31 -1.21 -8.60
N LEU A 627 -59.23 -0.79 -7.74
CA LEU A 627 -59.22 0.50 -7.06
C LEU A 627 -59.38 0.31 -5.54
N SER A 628 -59.04 -0.88 -5.04
CA SER A 628 -59.31 -1.26 -3.65
C SER A 628 -58.39 -0.64 -2.61
N GLY A 629 -57.26 -0.07 -3.04
CA GLY A 629 -56.25 0.58 -2.20
C GLY A 629 -56.37 2.10 -2.07
N ASN A 630 -57.51 2.73 -2.39
CA ASN A 630 -57.62 4.19 -2.46
C ASN A 630 -58.50 4.81 -1.36
N TYR A 631 -58.25 6.08 -1.06
CA TYR A 631 -59.12 6.92 -0.24
C TYR A 631 -60.29 7.47 -1.05
N TRP A 632 -61.50 7.46 -0.49
CA TRP A 632 -62.71 7.93 -1.19
C TRP A 632 -63.40 9.11 -0.50
N GLY A 633 -62.82 9.67 0.56
CA GLY A 633 -63.46 10.70 1.38
C GLY A 633 -64.65 10.19 2.21
N GLU A 634 -65.28 11.12 2.95
CA GLU A 634 -66.37 10.81 3.90
C GLU A 634 -67.58 10.12 3.26
N ASP A 635 -67.87 10.40 1.98
CA ASP A 635 -69.01 9.83 1.25
C ASP A 635 -68.79 8.37 0.82
N GLY A 636 -67.53 7.91 0.86
CA GLY A 636 -67.11 6.57 0.52
C GLY A 636 -67.20 6.22 -0.97
N PRO A 637 -66.72 5.01 -1.35
CA PRO A 637 -66.68 4.63 -2.74
C PRO A 637 -68.06 4.56 -3.38
N LYS A 638 -68.20 5.12 -4.58
CA LYS A 638 -69.36 4.90 -5.43
C LYS A 638 -69.22 3.54 -6.13
N GLU A 639 -70.33 2.84 -6.36
CA GLU A 639 -70.31 1.64 -7.21
C GLU A 639 -69.87 2.04 -8.63
N ILE A 640 -68.77 1.46 -9.10
CA ILE A 640 -68.21 1.68 -10.44
C ILE A 640 -68.29 0.35 -11.19
N ASP A 641 -68.97 0.36 -12.34
CA ASP A 641 -69.11 -0.84 -13.16
C ASP A 641 -67.74 -1.25 -13.71
N GLY A 642 -67.39 -2.53 -13.53
CA GLY A 642 -66.07 -3.04 -13.91
C GLY A 642 -64.92 -2.60 -13.01
N ALA A 643 -65.14 -2.14 -11.77
CA ALA A 643 -64.04 -1.91 -10.81
C ALA A 643 -64.20 -2.78 -9.55
N THR A 644 -63.08 -3.32 -9.08
CA THR A 644 -62.97 -3.88 -7.73
C THR A 644 -62.71 -2.74 -6.78
N ILE A 645 -63.64 -2.53 -5.85
CA ILE A 645 -63.56 -1.46 -4.86
C ILE A 645 -63.42 -2.08 -3.47
N GLY A 646 -62.47 -1.57 -2.69
CA GLY A 646 -62.15 -2.01 -1.33
C GLY A 646 -63.13 -1.46 -0.30
N THR A 647 -63.03 -1.93 0.94
CA THR A 647 -63.83 -1.39 2.04
C THR A 647 -63.37 0.02 2.40
N TYR A 648 -64.33 0.95 2.42
CA TYR A 648 -64.30 2.31 2.98
C TYR A 648 -63.26 2.54 4.09
N TYR A 649 -62.37 3.51 3.87
CA TYR A 649 -61.46 4.06 4.89
C TYR A 649 -62.12 5.30 5.51
N GLU A 650 -62.34 5.31 6.84
CA GLU A 650 -63.15 6.34 7.51
C GLU A 650 -62.42 7.70 7.71
N ASP A 651 -61.11 7.80 7.45
CA ASP A 651 -60.30 9.03 7.58
C ASP A 651 -59.08 8.99 6.63
N LEU A 652 -58.59 10.17 6.22
CA LEU A 652 -57.34 10.40 5.47
C LEU A 652 -56.13 9.89 6.23
N THR A 653 -56.16 9.98 7.57
CA THR A 653 -55.12 9.39 8.43
C THR A 653 -55.05 7.88 8.24
N ALA A 654 -56.10 7.19 7.81
CA ALA A 654 -56.03 5.76 7.50
C ALA A 654 -55.30 5.43 6.19
N LEU A 655 -55.00 6.42 5.32
CA LEU A 655 -54.03 6.26 4.22
C LEU A 655 -52.61 6.59 4.65
N GLU A 656 -52.41 7.63 5.48
CA GLU A 656 -51.13 7.88 6.17
C GLU A 656 -50.74 6.68 7.06
N GLU A 657 -51.72 5.93 7.58
CA GLU A 657 -51.57 4.73 8.42
C GLU A 657 -51.68 3.39 7.65
N ARG A 658 -52.01 3.38 6.35
CA ARG A 658 -52.07 2.15 5.52
C ARG A 658 -51.53 2.32 4.12
N ASP A 659 -50.36 2.88 4.04
CA ASP A 659 -49.41 2.20 3.19
C ASP A 659 -48.72 1.10 4.05
N PRO A 660 -48.89 -0.19 3.77
CA PRO A 660 -47.99 -1.22 4.31
C PRO A 660 -46.55 -1.02 3.84
N THR A 661 -46.33 -0.10 2.90
CA THR A 661 -45.11 0.46 2.37
C THR A 661 -44.87 1.90 2.85
N TYR A 662 -45.66 2.57 3.71
CA TYR A 662 -45.32 3.89 4.34
C TYR A 662 -45.39 3.77 5.84
N VAL A 663 -46.25 2.92 6.41
CA VAL A 663 -45.94 2.28 7.71
C VAL A 663 -44.83 1.25 7.50
N GLY A 664 -44.84 0.56 6.36
CA GLY A 664 -43.69 -0.19 5.81
C GLY A 664 -42.51 0.71 5.66
N ASP A 665 -42.45 1.65 4.72
CA ASP A 665 -41.30 2.54 4.55
C ASP A 665 -41.00 3.35 5.82
N GLN A 666 -41.94 3.85 6.63
CA GLN A 666 -41.54 4.49 7.90
C GLN A 666 -40.84 3.50 8.85
N LEU A 667 -41.31 2.25 8.98
CA LEU A 667 -40.65 1.24 9.82
C LEU A 667 -39.45 0.56 9.14
N ASP A 668 -39.45 0.41 7.82
CA ASP A 668 -38.48 -0.27 6.94
C ASP A 668 -37.39 0.70 6.54
N THR A 669 -37.69 1.96 6.17
CA THR A 669 -36.71 3.06 6.09
C THR A 669 -36.11 3.35 7.46
N ALA A 670 -36.87 3.44 8.56
CA ALA A 670 -36.25 3.61 9.88
C ALA A 670 -35.42 2.39 10.28
N LYS A 671 -35.88 1.18 9.96
CA LYS A 671 -35.11 -0.05 10.19
C LYS A 671 -33.88 -0.14 9.30
N GLU A 672 -33.96 0.24 8.04
CA GLU A 672 -32.85 0.25 7.08
C GLU A 672 -31.84 1.33 7.45
N LEU A 673 -32.29 2.52 7.88
CA LEU A 673 -31.44 3.54 8.47
C LEU A 673 -30.72 3.00 9.70
N LEU A 674 -31.40 2.25 10.58
CA LEU A 674 -30.78 1.63 11.76
C LEU A 674 -29.86 0.44 11.41
N GLU A 675 -30.18 -0.35 10.39
CA GLU A 675 -29.39 -1.49 9.93
C GLU A 675 -28.15 -1.05 9.14
N LYS A 676 -28.22 0.11 8.44
CA LYS A 676 -27.09 0.76 7.76
C LYS A 676 -26.31 1.71 8.67
N ALA A 677 -26.92 2.19 9.77
CA ALA A 677 -26.27 3.09 10.70
C ALA A 677 -25.03 2.45 11.31
N LYS A 678 -23.89 3.09 11.09
CA LYS A 678 -22.68 2.84 11.87
C LYS A 678 -22.73 3.74 13.09
N PHE A 679 -22.83 3.14 14.26
CA PHE A 679 -22.61 3.87 15.52
C PHE A 679 -21.12 4.09 15.65
N GLU A 680 -20.70 5.35 15.58
CA GLU A 680 -19.31 5.73 15.80
C GLU A 680 -18.85 5.23 17.16
N ALA A 681 -17.60 4.75 17.22
CA ALA A 681 -17.03 4.32 18.46
C ALA A 681 -16.94 5.51 19.42
N ILE A 682 -17.44 5.32 20.63
CA ILE A 682 -17.37 6.33 21.69
C ILE A 682 -16.16 6.05 22.56
N SER A 683 -15.44 7.10 22.95
CA SER A 683 -14.31 6.92 23.85
C SER A 683 -14.79 6.59 25.26
N SER A 684 -14.04 5.76 25.99
CA SER A 684 -14.30 5.49 27.41
C SER A 684 -14.26 6.76 28.30
N LYS A 685 -13.64 7.84 27.83
CA LYS A 685 -13.64 9.16 28.50
C LYS A 685 -14.95 9.91 28.32
N GLU A 686 -15.66 9.64 27.22
CA GLU A 686 -16.94 10.25 26.88
C GLU A 686 -18.10 9.52 27.59
N ALA A 687 -18.15 8.19 27.50
CA ALA A 687 -19.08 7.37 28.27
C ALA A 687 -18.57 5.93 28.46
N ASN A 688 -18.50 5.47 29.72
CA ASN A 688 -18.08 4.09 30.04
C ASN A 688 -18.96 3.44 31.12
N THR A 689 -20.17 3.95 31.32
CA THR A 689 -21.21 3.34 32.14
C THR A 689 -22.45 3.14 31.30
N LYS A 690 -23.24 2.10 31.61
CA LYS A 690 -24.42 1.77 30.83
C LYS A 690 -25.38 2.96 30.70
N GLU A 691 -25.61 3.69 31.79
CA GLU A 691 -26.50 4.85 31.80
C GLU A 691 -26.01 6.00 30.91
N ALA A 692 -24.69 6.27 30.87
CA ALA A 692 -24.12 7.33 30.04
C ALA A 692 -24.10 6.94 28.54
N VAL A 693 -23.78 5.68 28.25
CA VAL A 693 -23.83 5.16 26.87
C VAL A 693 -25.28 5.12 26.36
N ASP A 694 -26.26 4.76 27.20
CA ASP A 694 -27.68 4.82 26.86
C ASP A 694 -28.15 6.23 26.49
N GLU A 695 -27.59 7.28 27.09
CA GLU A 695 -27.95 8.68 26.81
C GLU A 695 -27.41 9.13 25.43
N LEU A 696 -26.15 8.81 25.12
CA LEU A 696 -25.55 9.08 23.81
C LEU A 696 -26.20 8.28 22.68
N VAL A 697 -26.52 7.00 22.95
CA VAL A 697 -27.27 6.17 22.00
C VAL A 697 -28.63 6.79 21.70
N ARG A 698 -29.33 7.37 22.68
CA ARG A 698 -30.60 8.08 22.44
C ARG A 698 -30.41 9.33 21.58
N GLU A 699 -29.40 10.15 21.87
CA GLU A 699 -29.10 11.33 21.05
C GLU A 699 -28.81 10.95 19.59
N LYS A 700 -28.02 9.89 19.38
CA LYS A 700 -27.72 9.40 18.04
C LYS A 700 -28.93 8.79 17.35
N LEU A 701 -29.78 8.06 18.07
CA LEU A 701 -31.04 7.55 17.53
C LEU A 701 -32.01 8.68 17.17
N ASP A 702 -32.09 9.75 17.96
CA ASP A 702 -32.91 10.92 17.66
C ASP A 702 -32.41 11.64 16.39
N GLU A 703 -31.11 11.59 16.11
CA GLU A 703 -30.51 12.10 14.87
C GLU A 703 -30.79 11.17 13.67
N ILE A 704 -30.52 9.87 13.81
CA ILE A 704 -30.73 8.86 12.76
C ILE A 704 -32.21 8.77 12.36
N LEU A 705 -33.11 8.85 13.35
CA LEU A 705 -34.56 8.77 13.16
C LEU A 705 -35.18 10.17 13.00
N LYS A 706 -34.39 11.20 12.68
CA LYS A 706 -34.91 12.54 12.45
C LYS A 706 -35.81 12.57 11.22
N GLY A 707 -37.10 12.75 11.45
CA GLY A 707 -38.14 12.68 10.40
C GLY A 707 -38.98 11.40 10.47
N PHE A 708 -38.62 10.43 11.31
CA PHE A 708 -39.50 9.33 11.69
C PHE A 708 -40.60 9.85 12.62
N GLU A 709 -41.85 9.57 12.29
CA GLU A 709 -43.01 10.09 13.02
C GLU A 709 -43.49 9.18 14.16
N GLY A 710 -42.84 8.03 14.38
CA GLY A 710 -43.17 7.06 15.43
C GLY A 710 -42.37 7.19 16.73
N GLU A 711 -42.63 6.26 17.65
CA GLU A 711 -41.90 6.12 18.91
C GLU A 711 -40.87 5.00 18.81
N TYR A 712 -39.76 5.10 19.54
CA TYR A 712 -38.81 4.00 19.67
C TYR A 712 -38.53 3.67 21.14
N THR A 713 -38.21 2.40 21.39
CA THR A 713 -37.74 1.94 22.70
C THR A 713 -36.46 1.14 22.56
N ILE A 714 -35.51 1.39 23.45
CA ILE A 714 -34.23 0.66 23.51
C ILE A 714 -34.42 -0.54 24.43
N VAL A 715 -34.06 -1.72 23.92
CA VAL A 715 -34.03 -2.98 24.66
C VAL A 715 -32.58 -3.40 24.83
N ASP A 716 -32.09 -3.28 26.07
CA ASP A 716 -30.75 -3.72 26.47
C ASP A 716 -30.54 -5.21 26.17
N SER A 717 -29.46 -5.53 25.45
CA SER A 717 -29.11 -6.90 25.04
C SER A 717 -27.76 -7.36 25.61
N GLY A 718 -26.88 -6.44 26.02
CA GLY A 718 -25.63 -6.74 26.71
C GLY A 718 -24.74 -5.49 26.82
N PHE A 719 -24.06 -5.32 27.96
CA PHE A 719 -23.11 -4.22 28.18
C PHE A 719 -21.82 -4.73 28.82
N THR A 720 -20.69 -4.39 28.19
CA THR A 720 -19.34 -4.57 28.73
C THR A 720 -18.62 -3.23 28.68
N ALA A 721 -18.26 -2.69 29.84
CA ALA A 721 -17.48 -1.46 29.90
C ALA A 721 -16.08 -1.68 29.29
N ALA A 722 -15.56 -0.65 28.62
CA ALA A 722 -14.18 -0.63 28.18
C ALA A 722 -13.24 -0.58 29.40
N VAL A 723 -12.10 -1.23 29.26
CA VAL A 723 -11.01 -1.15 30.23
C VAL A 723 -9.90 -0.37 29.57
N ASP A 724 -9.72 0.87 29.99
CA ASP A 724 -8.64 1.73 29.50
C ASP A 724 -7.28 1.02 29.59
N GLY A 725 -6.41 1.37 28.65
CA GLY A 725 -5.06 0.88 28.59
C GLY A 725 -4.37 1.00 29.93
N ASP A 726 -3.65 -0.05 30.29
CA ASP A 726 -2.73 -0.04 31.42
C ASP A 726 -1.34 -0.50 30.99
N ALA A 727 -0.36 -0.40 31.89
CA ALA A 727 1.02 -0.74 31.56
C ALA A 727 1.24 -2.22 31.15
N LYS A 728 0.24 -3.10 31.28
CA LYS A 728 0.31 -4.50 30.84
C LYS A 728 -0.48 -4.77 29.56
N ASN A 729 -1.51 -3.98 29.27
CA ASN A 729 -2.26 -3.99 28.02
C ASN A 729 -2.44 -2.53 27.55
N PRO A 730 -1.44 -1.94 26.87
CA PRO A 730 -1.39 -0.50 26.58
C PRO A 730 -2.55 0.02 25.73
N ASP A 731 -3.07 -0.83 24.83
CA ASP A 731 -4.20 -0.49 23.96
C ASP A 731 -5.55 -0.59 24.70
N GLY A 732 -5.53 -1.11 25.93
CA GLY A 732 -6.74 -1.38 26.70
C GLY A 732 -7.55 -2.53 26.11
N THR A 733 -8.73 -2.76 26.68
CA THR A 733 -9.69 -3.72 26.16
C THR A 733 -10.95 -2.97 25.82
N GLU A 734 -11.31 -2.95 24.54
CA GLU A 734 -12.53 -2.31 24.07
C GLU A 734 -13.75 -2.88 24.81
N GLY A 735 -14.66 -1.97 25.14
CA GLY A 735 -15.99 -2.30 25.63
C GLY A 735 -16.96 -2.40 24.47
N GLU A 736 -18.12 -2.97 24.75
CA GLU A 736 -19.18 -3.10 23.76
C GLU A 736 -20.53 -2.92 24.45
N TYR A 737 -21.41 -2.15 23.81
CA TYR A 737 -22.81 -2.13 24.18
C TYR A 737 -23.66 -2.67 23.03
N THR A 738 -24.34 -3.79 23.29
CA THR A 738 -25.28 -4.43 22.39
C THR A 738 -26.71 -4.12 22.82
N PHE A 739 -27.51 -3.62 21.90
CA PHE A 739 -28.91 -3.30 22.15
C PHE A 739 -29.79 -3.66 20.94
N SER A 740 -31.10 -3.65 21.18
CA SER A 740 -32.11 -3.70 20.12
C SER A 740 -32.95 -2.44 20.18
N VAL A 741 -33.43 -1.97 19.04
CA VAL A 741 -34.41 -0.89 18.97
C VAL A 741 -35.75 -1.46 18.52
N VAL A 742 -36.79 -1.20 19.30
CA VAL A 742 -38.18 -1.51 18.92
C VAL A 742 -38.83 -0.19 18.49
N LEU A 743 -39.09 -0.08 17.20
CA LEU A 743 -39.84 1.01 16.58
C LEU A 743 -41.32 0.70 16.71
N THR A 744 -42.12 1.70 17.05
CA THR A 744 -43.58 1.63 17.12
C THR A 744 -44.18 2.81 16.37
N TYR A 745 -44.93 2.54 15.32
CA TYR A 745 -45.66 3.56 14.56
C TYR A 745 -47.06 3.04 14.32
N VAL A 746 -48.07 3.84 14.69
CA VAL A 746 -49.49 3.54 14.47
C VAL A 746 -49.92 2.12 14.90
N GLY A 747 -49.44 1.66 16.05
CA GLY A 747 -49.84 0.37 16.63
C GLY A 747 -49.18 -0.87 16.03
N ASP A 748 -48.31 -0.73 15.02
CA ASP A 748 -47.41 -1.78 14.55
C ASP A 748 -45.99 -1.60 15.11
N SER A 749 -45.17 -2.65 15.06
CA SER A 749 -43.81 -2.60 15.62
C SER A 749 -42.79 -3.38 14.81
N ALA A 750 -41.64 -2.76 14.53
CA ALA A 750 -40.46 -3.40 13.96
C ALA A 750 -39.34 -3.46 15.01
N LYS A 751 -38.52 -4.51 14.96
CA LYS A 751 -37.37 -4.68 15.87
C LYS A 751 -36.10 -4.85 15.06
N VAL A 752 -35.11 -4.02 15.36
CA VAL A 752 -33.73 -4.16 14.88
C VAL A 752 -32.91 -4.75 16.03
N GLU A 753 -32.29 -5.89 15.80
CA GLU A 753 -31.56 -6.65 16.83
C GLU A 753 -30.05 -6.55 16.62
N ASN A 754 -29.30 -6.72 17.72
CA ASN A 754 -27.83 -6.81 17.71
C ASN A 754 -27.12 -5.57 17.17
N LEU A 755 -27.69 -4.37 17.38
CA LEU A 755 -26.94 -3.14 17.16
C LEU A 755 -25.85 -3.04 18.21
N THR A 756 -24.64 -2.70 17.77
CA THR A 756 -23.45 -2.62 18.62
C THR A 756 -22.81 -1.26 18.51
N ILE A 757 -22.40 -0.71 19.64
CA ILE A 757 -21.47 0.41 19.70
C ILE A 757 -20.21 -0.05 20.44
N THR A 758 -19.06 0.17 19.82
CA THR A 758 -17.75 -0.06 20.44
C THR A 758 -17.44 1.09 21.36
N ILE A 759 -17.00 0.76 22.57
CA ILE A 759 -16.46 1.73 23.51
C ILE A 759 -14.95 1.58 23.43
N THR A 760 -14.30 2.49 22.71
CA THR A 760 -12.85 2.43 22.54
C THR A 760 -12.20 2.75 23.88
N ALA A 761 -11.37 1.80 24.34
CA ALA A 761 -10.55 2.00 25.52
C ALA A 761 -9.60 3.16 25.26
N ALA A 762 -9.49 4.09 26.20
CA ALA A 762 -8.46 5.10 26.09
C ALA A 762 -7.11 4.38 26.17
N GLU A 763 -6.25 4.59 25.17
CA GLU A 763 -4.89 4.09 25.23
C GLU A 763 -4.22 4.57 26.52
N TYR A 764 -3.31 3.75 27.04
CA TYR A 764 -2.50 4.11 28.19
C TYR A 764 -1.54 5.24 27.80
N VAL A 765 -2.03 6.48 27.88
CA VAL A 765 -1.20 7.69 27.79
C VAL A 765 -0.54 7.86 29.15
N PRO A 766 0.78 7.65 29.28
CA PRO A 766 1.47 7.97 30.52
C PRO A 766 1.38 9.49 30.69
N GLU A 767 0.74 9.96 31.76
CA GLU A 767 0.56 11.40 31.94
C GLU A 767 1.89 12.16 31.93
N ASP A 768 1.86 13.25 31.15
CA ASP A 768 2.78 14.36 31.25
C ASP A 768 2.34 15.34 32.34
N PRO A 769 3.06 15.48 33.46
CA PRO A 769 2.86 16.62 34.32
C PRO A 769 3.52 17.84 33.67
N ASP A 770 2.77 18.63 32.89
CA ASP A 770 2.69 20.10 33.00
C ASP A 770 2.11 20.81 31.76
N VAL A 771 0.79 21.11 31.75
CA VAL A 771 0.28 22.47 31.42
C VAL A 771 -1.06 22.75 32.17
N PRO A 772 -1.19 23.86 32.93
CA PRO A 772 -2.41 24.26 33.66
C PRO A 772 -3.30 25.27 32.91
N ASP A 773 -4.63 25.21 33.12
CA ASP A 773 -5.63 26.24 32.74
C ASP A 773 -6.14 27.00 34.02
N PRO A 774 -6.88 28.12 33.89
CA PRO A 774 -6.42 29.49 34.05
C PRO A 774 -6.66 30.08 35.45
N ASP A 775 -5.86 31.10 35.75
CA ASP A 775 -5.75 31.83 37.03
C ASP A 775 -7.03 32.57 37.49
N PRO A 776 -7.40 32.53 38.78
CA PRO A 776 -8.20 33.55 39.42
C PRO A 776 -7.37 34.45 40.36
N GLU A 777 -7.25 35.71 39.95
CA GLU A 777 -7.12 36.95 40.74
C GLU A 777 -6.36 36.97 42.10
N GLU A 778 -5.35 37.86 42.11
CA GLU A 778 -5.01 38.87 43.14
C GLU A 778 -3.90 38.57 44.21
N PRO A 779 -3.29 39.57 44.88
CA PRO A 779 -2.04 40.22 44.47
C PRO A 779 -0.91 40.26 45.55
N GLY A 780 0.33 40.59 45.14
CA GLY A 780 1.20 41.50 45.91
C GLY A 780 2.51 40.98 46.50
N ASP A 781 3.52 41.86 46.37
CA ASP A 781 4.69 42.14 47.23
C ASP A 781 6.00 41.32 47.15
N ASN A 782 7.00 42.01 46.57
CA ASN A 782 8.28 42.44 47.17
C ASN A 782 9.46 41.47 47.37
N ASP A 783 10.55 41.94 46.73
CA ASP A 783 11.89 42.17 47.27
C ASP A 783 13.00 41.10 47.17
N ASP A 784 14.11 41.62 46.63
CA ASP A 784 15.51 41.44 47.05
C ASP A 784 16.42 40.35 46.43
N ASP A 785 17.25 40.84 45.50
CA ASP A 785 18.71 40.98 45.62
C ASP A 785 19.66 39.73 45.60
N ASN A 786 20.44 39.70 44.51
CA ASN A 786 21.90 39.97 44.50
C ASN A 786 22.93 38.80 44.65
N SER A 787 23.81 38.74 43.63
CA SER A 787 25.27 38.43 43.68
C SER A 787 25.71 36.98 43.97
N SER A 788 26.85 36.45 43.55
CA SER A 788 27.95 36.81 42.62
C SER A 788 29.05 35.74 42.76
N SER A 789 29.85 35.56 41.69
CA SER A 789 31.28 35.12 41.71
C SER A 789 31.60 33.62 41.98
N SER A 790 32.72 33.00 41.58
CA SER A 790 33.79 33.22 40.57
C SER A 790 34.89 32.13 40.75
N GLY A 791 35.63 31.80 39.67
CA GLY A 791 37.02 31.28 39.68
C GLY A 791 37.22 29.77 39.92
N GLY A 792 38.19 29.04 39.35
CA GLY A 792 39.38 29.29 38.51
C GLY A 792 40.24 27.99 38.56
N SER A 793 40.67 27.40 37.44
CA SER A 793 41.97 27.56 36.74
C SER A 793 43.08 26.53 37.05
N SER A 794 43.63 25.97 35.96
CA SER A 794 45.05 25.63 35.65
C SER A 794 45.67 24.26 36.00
N GLY A 795 46.20 23.58 34.95
CA GLY A 795 47.67 23.43 34.78
C GLY A 795 48.32 22.04 34.77
N GLY A 796 48.48 21.43 33.57
CA GLY A 796 49.74 20.92 32.97
C GLY A 796 50.56 19.76 33.59
N GLY A 797 50.83 18.73 32.78
CA GLY A 797 51.97 17.81 32.95
C GLY A 797 51.99 16.63 31.96
N SER A 798 52.94 16.62 31.02
CA SER A 798 53.22 15.53 30.07
C SER A 798 54.38 14.65 30.58
N PHE A 799 54.27 13.31 30.44
CA PHE A 799 55.39 12.39 30.18
C PHE A 799 54.88 11.06 29.57
N ILE A 800 55.73 10.48 28.72
CA ILE A 800 55.51 9.43 27.71
C ILE A 800 55.51 8.00 28.28
N GLY A 801 54.68 7.10 27.69
CA GLY A 801 54.87 5.64 27.74
C GLY A 801 53.64 4.79 27.32
N HIS A 802 53.53 4.48 26.01
CA HIS A 802 52.87 3.36 25.27
C HIS A 802 52.07 2.24 26.03
N PRO A 803 51.26 1.41 25.33
CA PRO A 803 50.07 1.59 24.47
C PRO A 803 48.76 1.11 25.14
N ASP A 804 47.67 1.14 24.36
CA ASP A 804 46.44 0.35 24.45
C ASP A 804 45.26 0.95 25.24
N GLY A 805 44.36 1.56 24.44
CA GLY A 805 43.01 1.04 24.27
C GLY A 805 42.11 1.02 25.50
N TRP A 806 41.33 2.09 25.69
CA TRP A 806 40.03 1.95 26.32
C TRP A 806 39.06 3.04 25.84
N VAL A 807 38.10 2.61 25.01
CA VAL A 807 36.76 3.22 24.88
C VAL A 807 35.81 2.13 25.40
N PRO A 808 34.82 2.46 26.24
CA PRO A 808 34.01 1.46 26.94
C PRO A 808 32.94 0.86 26.01
N GLY A 809 32.69 -0.45 26.14
CA GLY A 809 31.45 -1.09 25.67
C GLY A 809 31.56 -2.25 24.69
N GLY A 810 32.75 -2.71 24.32
CA GLY A 810 32.92 -3.86 23.41
C GLY A 810 33.26 -5.16 24.14
N ILE A 811 32.44 -6.19 23.99
CA ILE A 811 32.77 -7.59 24.32
C ILE A 811 34.03 -7.99 23.52
N ILE A 812 35.08 -8.38 24.22
CA ILE A 812 36.28 -9.00 23.64
C ILE A 812 36.19 -10.51 23.90
N ILE A 813 36.11 -11.32 22.84
CA ILE A 813 36.33 -12.76 22.92
C ILE A 813 37.84 -12.99 22.71
N LEU A 814 38.54 -13.46 23.75
CA LEU A 814 39.90 -13.99 23.64
C LEU A 814 39.87 -15.52 23.65
N ASP A 815 40.61 -16.05 22.69
CA ASP A 815 41.05 -17.43 22.44
C ASP A 815 41.11 -18.36 23.68
N GLY A 816 40.41 -19.51 23.56
CA GLY A 816 40.95 -20.81 23.96
C GLY A 816 41.05 -21.17 25.44
N SER A 817 39.91 -21.45 26.10
CA SER A 817 39.64 -22.61 26.98
C SER A 817 38.63 -22.28 28.09
N GLU A 818 37.61 -23.15 28.19
CA GLU A 818 36.39 -23.05 29.02
C GLU A 818 35.49 -21.85 28.70
N GLN A 819 34.37 -22.10 28.02
CA GLN A 819 33.26 -21.16 27.99
C GLN A 819 32.89 -20.83 29.45
N ILE A 820 33.23 -19.62 29.90
CA ILE A 820 32.76 -19.11 31.18
C ILE A 820 31.26 -18.93 31.00
N GLN A 821 30.49 -19.91 31.46
CA GLN A 821 29.04 -19.80 31.50
C GLN A 821 28.71 -18.65 32.47
N PRO A 822 27.88 -17.67 32.07
CA PRO A 822 27.47 -16.60 32.96
C PRO A 822 26.88 -17.19 34.24
N THR A 823 27.28 -16.64 35.38
CA THR A 823 26.85 -17.12 36.69
C THR A 823 25.50 -16.55 37.12
N GLY A 824 25.03 -15.50 36.43
CA GLY A 824 23.72 -14.90 36.59
C GLY A 824 23.43 -13.79 35.57
N SER A 825 22.25 -13.17 35.71
CA SER A 825 21.81 -12.03 34.91
C SER A 825 21.04 -11.02 35.76
N LEU A 826 21.12 -9.74 35.37
CA LEU A 826 20.32 -8.65 35.91
C LEU A 826 19.61 -7.97 34.75
N LEU A 827 18.28 -8.06 34.75
CA LEU A 827 17.42 -7.30 33.85
C LEU A 827 16.77 -6.17 34.63
N LEU A 828 17.01 -4.93 34.20
CA LEU A 828 16.23 -3.77 34.59
C LEU A 828 15.19 -3.55 33.50
N ASP A 829 13.93 -3.33 33.86
CA ASP A 829 12.87 -3.03 32.91
C ASP A 829 12.93 -1.60 32.36
N THR A 830 13.75 -0.74 32.96
CA THR A 830 13.96 0.66 32.58
C THR A 830 15.40 0.93 32.15
N LYS A 831 15.60 1.68 31.07
CA LYS A 831 16.90 2.20 30.60
C LYS A 831 17.12 3.65 31.03
N THR A 832 16.12 4.49 30.76
CA THR A 832 16.09 5.90 31.13
C THR A 832 14.70 6.29 31.59
N TYR A 833 14.59 7.29 32.46
CA TYR A 833 13.31 7.82 32.92
C TYR A 833 13.42 9.32 33.18
N THR A 834 12.52 10.12 32.66
CA THR A 834 12.40 11.55 32.95
C THR A 834 11.12 11.77 33.73
N MET A 835 11.15 12.58 34.79
CA MET A 835 9.97 12.87 35.63
C MET A 835 10.07 14.21 36.37
N ALA A 836 8.95 14.82 36.73
CA ALA A 836 8.94 16.03 37.54
C ALA A 836 9.34 15.80 39.01
N PRO A 837 9.84 16.83 39.73
CA PRO A 837 10.07 16.75 41.17
C PRO A 837 8.80 16.33 41.94
N GLY A 838 8.91 15.37 42.86
CA GLY A 838 7.82 14.82 43.66
C GLY A 838 7.16 13.56 43.08
N VAL A 839 7.40 13.25 41.79
CA VAL A 839 6.89 12.03 41.14
C VAL A 839 7.66 10.80 41.61
N VAL A 840 6.96 9.66 41.71
CA VAL A 840 7.54 8.36 42.06
C VAL A 840 7.46 7.39 40.89
N TYR A 841 8.51 6.60 40.70
CA TYR A 841 8.59 5.58 39.65
C TYR A 841 9.24 4.31 40.18
N ASP A 842 8.66 3.15 39.89
CA ASP A 842 9.16 1.86 40.35
C ASP A 842 9.95 1.16 39.24
N ILE A 843 11.25 0.93 39.46
CA ILE A 843 12.09 0.10 38.57
C ILE A 843 12.01 -1.35 39.03
N LEU A 844 11.74 -2.28 38.12
CA LEU A 844 11.81 -3.72 38.37
C LEU A 844 13.21 -4.25 38.02
N ALA A 845 13.92 -4.75 39.02
CA ALA A 845 15.15 -5.51 38.85
C ALA A 845 14.86 -7.01 38.96
N THR A 846 15.04 -7.74 37.86
CA THR A 846 14.95 -9.20 37.82
C THR A 846 16.35 -9.80 37.87
N LEU A 847 16.61 -10.62 38.88
CA LEU A 847 17.89 -11.30 39.09
C LEU A 847 17.75 -12.79 38.82
N GLU A 848 18.65 -13.33 38.00
CA GLU A 848 18.87 -14.76 37.86
C GLU A 848 20.28 -15.09 38.37
N GLY A 849 20.44 -16.18 39.12
CA GLY A 849 21.74 -16.58 39.66
C GLY A 849 22.28 -15.71 40.82
N ALA A 850 21.52 -14.71 41.29
CA ALA A 850 21.80 -13.90 42.49
C ALA A 850 20.52 -13.59 43.29
N SER A 851 20.65 -13.26 44.58
CA SER A 851 19.52 -12.92 45.46
C SER A 851 19.40 -11.42 45.70
N GLU A 852 18.22 -10.92 46.11
CA GLU A 852 17.99 -9.50 46.41
C GLU A 852 18.98 -8.93 47.46
N ASN A 853 19.47 -9.76 48.40
CA ASN A 853 20.47 -9.33 49.40
C ASN A 853 21.86 -9.06 48.80
N GLU A 854 22.10 -9.53 47.59
CA GLU A 854 23.33 -9.30 46.82
C GLU A 854 23.19 -8.04 45.95
N LEU A 855 22.00 -7.45 45.81
CA LEU A 855 21.75 -6.26 45.02
C LEU A 855 21.82 -5.00 45.89
N ARG A 856 22.69 -4.06 45.50
CA ARG A 856 22.76 -2.74 46.11
C ARG A 856 22.17 -1.72 45.15
N VAL A 857 21.20 -0.96 45.65
CA VAL A 857 20.53 0.08 44.87
C VAL A 857 20.65 1.42 45.57
N TYR A 858 21.14 2.42 44.85
CA TYR A 858 21.30 3.79 45.36
C TYR A 858 21.24 4.80 44.23
N SER A 859 20.83 6.02 44.54
CA SER A 859 20.92 7.15 43.64
C SER A 859 22.32 7.77 43.70
N SER A 860 22.93 8.01 42.54
CA SER A 860 24.23 8.69 42.45
C SER A 860 24.17 10.17 42.87
N GLN A 861 22.97 10.76 42.88
CA GLN A 861 22.69 12.09 43.41
C GLN A 861 21.40 12.04 44.25
N PRO A 862 21.48 11.63 45.53
CA PRO A 862 20.30 11.42 46.37
C PRO A 862 19.51 12.70 46.68
N GLY A 863 20.04 13.88 46.35
CA GLY A 863 19.32 15.14 46.41
C GLY A 863 18.50 15.46 45.15
N VAL A 864 18.76 14.77 44.03
CA VAL A 864 18.02 14.89 42.76
C VAL A 864 16.93 13.83 42.70
N ALA A 865 17.24 12.58 43.09
CA ALA A 865 16.23 11.54 43.31
C ALA A 865 16.64 10.60 44.43
N SER A 866 15.70 10.15 45.25
CA SER A 866 15.91 9.06 46.22
C SER A 866 15.44 7.72 45.65
N VAL A 867 15.91 6.61 46.20
CA VAL A 867 15.44 5.26 45.84
C VAL A 867 15.28 4.39 47.09
N GLU A 868 14.19 3.62 47.15
CA GLU A 868 13.93 2.65 48.21
C GLU A 868 13.35 1.33 47.66
N ALA A 869 13.70 0.20 48.28
CA ALA A 869 13.15 -1.10 47.91
C ALA A 869 11.73 -1.26 48.49
N ILE A 870 10.76 -1.62 47.65
CA ILE A 870 9.37 -1.82 48.05
C ILE A 870 8.92 -3.29 48.02
N GLY A 871 9.85 -4.19 47.69
CA GLY A 871 9.65 -5.65 47.67
C GLY A 871 9.27 -6.21 46.30
N GLY A 872 9.57 -7.48 46.08
CA GLY A 872 9.30 -8.18 44.82
C GLY A 872 10.15 -7.69 43.65
N GLY A 873 11.44 -7.42 43.89
CA GLY A 873 12.37 -6.87 42.89
C GLY A 873 12.15 -5.40 42.52
N LYS A 874 11.17 -4.71 43.11
CA LYS A 874 10.84 -3.32 42.77
C LYS A 874 11.53 -2.29 43.65
N TYR A 875 12.02 -1.23 43.02
CA TYR A 875 12.72 -0.11 43.65
C TYR A 875 12.04 1.20 43.28
N ARG A 876 11.41 1.85 44.26
CA ARG A 876 10.72 3.12 44.11
C ARG A 876 11.71 4.26 44.12
N VAL A 877 11.83 4.94 42.99
CA VAL A 877 12.58 6.17 42.81
C VAL A 877 11.64 7.34 43.04
N THR A 878 12.05 8.36 43.78
CA THR A 878 11.30 9.61 43.96
C THR A 878 12.13 10.77 43.46
N GLY A 879 11.62 11.52 42.48
CA GLY A 879 12.25 12.77 42.05
C GLY A 879 12.16 13.81 43.16
N LEU A 880 13.26 14.49 43.48
CA LEU A 880 13.33 15.43 44.59
C LEU A 880 13.65 16.85 44.13
N ALA A 881 14.54 17.01 43.17
CA ALA A 881 14.96 18.31 42.66
C ALA A 881 15.50 18.19 41.23
N ASP A 882 15.41 19.29 40.49
CA ASP A 882 15.92 19.40 39.12
C ASP A 882 17.37 18.92 38.97
N GLY A 883 17.59 18.08 37.98
CA GLY A 883 18.91 17.55 37.64
C GLY A 883 18.86 16.13 37.10
N GLN A 884 20.00 15.65 36.61
CA GLN A 884 20.16 14.27 36.16
C GLN A 884 20.89 13.45 37.21
N THR A 885 20.36 12.26 37.48
CA THR A 885 20.99 11.24 38.32
C THR A 885 20.92 9.88 37.65
N TYR A 886 21.55 8.90 38.27
CA TYR A 886 21.52 7.51 37.86
C TYR A 886 21.18 6.68 39.08
N ILE A 887 20.17 5.82 38.95
CA ILE A 887 19.86 4.82 39.96
C ILE A 887 20.73 3.61 39.64
N MET A 888 21.70 3.38 40.52
CA MET A 888 22.74 2.37 40.36
C MET A 888 22.22 1.05 40.90
N PHE A 889 22.35 -0.02 40.11
CA PHE A 889 22.02 -1.39 40.48
C PHE A 889 23.30 -2.22 40.38
N GLU A 890 23.86 -2.58 41.53
CA GLU A 890 25.11 -3.32 41.61
C GLU A 890 24.91 -4.68 42.27
N VAL A 891 25.31 -5.75 41.58
CA VAL A 891 25.27 -7.12 42.15
C VAL A 891 26.61 -7.40 42.81
N TRP A 892 26.59 -7.76 44.09
CA TRP A 892 27.75 -8.02 44.93
C TRP A 892 27.67 -9.40 45.58
N ARG A 893 28.73 -10.20 45.43
CA ARG A 893 28.89 -11.50 46.11
C ARG A 893 30.23 -11.56 46.80
N ASP A 894 30.23 -11.94 48.08
CA ASP A 894 31.46 -12.08 48.90
C ASP A 894 32.41 -10.87 48.86
N GLY A 895 31.86 -9.66 48.70
CA GLY A 895 32.63 -8.41 48.63
C GLY A 895 33.21 -8.07 47.26
N VAL A 896 32.85 -8.81 46.21
CA VAL A 896 33.20 -8.55 44.80
C VAL A 896 31.96 -8.09 44.04
N MET A 897 32.08 -7.01 43.26
CA MET A 897 31.01 -6.55 42.36
C MET A 897 31.03 -7.40 41.09
N LEU A 898 29.95 -8.15 40.87
CA LEU A 898 29.78 -9.03 39.72
C LEU A 898 29.18 -8.29 38.54
N ASN A 899 28.22 -7.39 38.80
CA ASN A 899 27.55 -6.61 37.76
C ASN A 899 27.27 -5.18 38.22
N HIS A 900 27.20 -4.28 37.24
CA HIS A 900 26.87 -2.89 37.40
C HIS A 900 25.97 -2.44 36.23
N ALA A 901 24.73 -2.11 36.55
CA ALA A 901 23.79 -1.49 35.62
C ALA A 901 23.24 -0.21 36.27
N SER A 902 22.73 0.70 35.46
CA SER A 902 22.06 1.89 35.99
C SER A 902 20.95 2.36 35.08
N VAL A 903 19.96 3.00 35.69
CA VAL A 903 18.89 3.69 34.98
C VAL A 903 19.18 5.18 35.07
N LYS A 904 19.31 5.86 33.93
CA LYS A 904 19.45 7.32 33.92
C LYS A 904 18.10 7.92 34.30
N VAL A 905 18.07 8.78 35.31
CA VAL A 905 16.86 9.48 35.72
C VAL A 905 17.04 10.99 35.62
N THR A 906 16.25 11.66 34.81
CA THR A 906 16.24 13.13 34.66
C THR A 906 15.06 13.71 35.42
N ILE A 907 15.31 14.60 36.36
CA ILE A 907 14.27 15.31 37.09
C ILE A 907 14.26 16.73 36.54
N ALA A 908 13.13 17.15 35.99
CA ALA A 908 12.95 18.47 35.43
C ALA A 908 11.51 18.94 35.70
N ASP A 909 11.31 20.17 36.17
CA ASP A 909 10.00 20.81 36.30
C ASP A 909 9.40 21.07 34.90
N GLY A 910 8.10 20.91 34.69
CA GLY A 910 7.48 21.19 33.39
C GLY A 910 7.44 20.01 32.41
N VAL A 911 7.76 18.78 32.82
CA VAL A 911 8.08 17.68 31.88
C VAL A 911 7.22 16.45 32.01
N THR A 912 6.97 15.83 30.86
CA THR A 912 6.28 14.55 30.79
C THR A 912 7.02 13.48 31.54
N ALA A 913 6.30 12.66 32.31
CA ALA A 913 6.91 11.45 32.81
C ALA A 913 7.02 10.44 31.66
N TYR A 914 8.20 10.31 31.07
CA TYR A 914 8.46 9.36 29.98
C TYR A 914 9.76 8.61 30.23
N GLY A 915 9.89 7.39 29.71
CA GLY A 915 11.11 6.62 29.84
C GLY A 915 11.22 5.49 28.85
N GLU A 916 12.45 5.07 28.59
CA GLU A 916 12.75 3.98 27.68
C GLU A 916 12.75 2.66 28.46
N SER A 917 11.97 1.69 27.99
CA SER A 917 12.05 0.33 28.52
C SER A 917 13.39 -0.32 28.14
N ASN A 918 13.92 -1.15 29.03
CA ASN A 918 15.08 -1.98 28.73
C ASN A 918 14.65 -3.46 28.67
N ARG A 919 15.02 -4.14 27.58
CA ARG A 919 14.76 -5.57 27.38
C ARG A 919 16.02 -6.42 27.33
N GLU A 920 17.18 -5.79 27.52
CA GLU A 920 18.47 -6.47 27.51
C GLU A 920 18.91 -6.79 28.94
N ALA A 921 19.14 -8.08 29.21
CA ALA A 921 19.68 -8.53 30.48
C ALA A 921 21.20 -8.36 30.47
N SER A 922 21.74 -7.75 31.52
CA SER A 922 23.18 -7.68 31.75
C SER A 922 23.66 -8.97 32.42
N ILE A 923 24.52 -9.72 31.73
CA ILE A 923 25.05 -11.02 32.18
C ILE A 923 26.33 -10.84 33.01
N PHE A 924 26.53 -11.68 34.04
CA PHE A 924 27.71 -11.62 34.93
C PHE A 924 28.20 -12.96 35.46
#